data_AF-A0A964ESW4-F1
#
_entry.id   AF-A0A964ESW4-F1
#
_cell.length_a   1.000
_cell.length_b   1.000
_cell.length_c   1.000
_cell.angle_alpha   90.00
_cell.angle_beta   90.00
_cell.angle_gamma   90.00
#
_symmetry.space_group_name_H-M   'P 1'
#
loop_
_entity.id
_entity.type
_entity.pdbx_description
1 polymer ?
#
loop_
_entity_poly.entity_id
_entity_poly.type
_entity_poly.pdbx_seq_one_letter_code
_entity_poly.pdbx_strand_id
1 'polypeptide(L)'
;MWKAWPLALLLSTGCVDTSLTVKNDPPEVVILEPVDGAEHTAGVTITLVARAMDRETASADLELIWTSSVGGRLTGDATVTGDDHTLTLPDGLPVGEHTIEVVALDAEGASESDAIALTVLAAVEDADGDGYGAEDDCDDTDAAVNPGATEVCNGVDDDCDGDTDEDDASDASTWYADADGDAYGDAASTTTACAQPSGFVSDDTDCDDADGAVNPGATEVCNGVDDDCDGDTDEDDASDASTWYADADGDSYGDAASTATACAQPSGYVSDDTDCDDGDAAVNPAATEVCNGVDDDCDGDTDEDDASDASTWYADADGDTYGDAASTVTACAQPSGYVGDDTDCDDADGAVNPAATEVCNGVDDDCDGDTDEDDASDASTWYADADGDSYGDAASTLTACAQPSGYVGDDTDCDDADAAVNPGATEVCNGVDDDCDGNTDEDDASGASTWYADADGDSYGDAASTATACAQPSGYVGDDTDCDDTDAAISPGEPEICDDNIDNDCDGDTDECLSGTVAASGADAVIVGTATNDYVGVDVQPAGDVDGDGDDDLLIGAFGYNGGGAAFLMLGPVSGTVSVTSAYATLAPSSGAVDVGMTVGAGDLNGDGTPDLLVSHPNDNTAATSAGVVYLVHGPASGAVDLLNADGLFYGEGTTARAGLGLAQPTDLDQDGFQDLVIGARGASRGAVNNGAVYVSYGPVSGSRSLGSADGIIEGDTDGRHMGYVSASGDVDGDGLPDLLIGAQGTVNHGTQAGRAFLVTGGVVGTLSASSAHTIITGRSSEYFGSEVVIVPDLDGDGYDDAMVGAYGEATYAAGAGSVYLFNDLRSGGTVSASTRVTQFHGTGNNDYLDECGTPGDVDGDGVVDVLVGAPFDDDVVTNGGGAYLFYSPPPSGALVGQDADFIVEGDVAWTALMQGGVPAPADLNGDGAVDLVLPAYTDSQTASRSGSVYIFYGL
;
A
#
# COMPACT_ATOMS: atom_id res chain seq x y z
N MET A 1 -46.82 -36.71 -57.22
CA MET A 1 -46.99 -38.17 -57.34
C MET A 1 -48.14 -38.46 -58.29
N TRP A 2 -47.97 -39.41 -59.22
CA TRP A 2 -48.98 -39.83 -60.22
C TRP A 2 -50.20 -40.51 -59.58
N LYS A 3 -51.40 -40.27 -60.13
CA LYS A 3 -52.21 -41.28 -60.86
C LYS A 3 -53.57 -40.70 -61.29
N ALA A 4 -53.87 -40.90 -62.57
CA ALA A 4 -55.16 -40.67 -63.20
C ALA A 4 -55.70 -42.00 -63.79
N TRP A 5 -56.99 -41.97 -64.17
CA TRP A 5 -57.79 -42.89 -65.02
C TRP A 5 -58.59 -44.00 -64.31
N PRO A 6 -59.73 -44.51 -64.88
CA PRO A 6 -60.29 -44.24 -66.22
C PRO A 6 -61.83 -44.02 -66.34
N LEU A 7 -62.18 -43.28 -67.39
CA LEU A 7 -63.17 -43.52 -68.46
C LEU A 7 -64.08 -44.79 -68.41
N ALA A 8 -65.38 -44.60 -68.65
CA ALA A 8 -66.31 -45.62 -69.16
C ALA A 8 -67.15 -45.10 -70.33
N LEU A 9 -67.56 -46.02 -71.20
CA LEU A 9 -67.76 -45.90 -72.64
C LEU A 9 -69.25 -46.04 -73.05
N LEU A 10 -69.71 -45.11 -73.89
CA LEU A 10 -70.76 -45.11 -74.95
C LEU A 10 -71.94 -46.13 -75.06
N LEU A 11 -73.07 -45.52 -75.49
CA LEU A 11 -74.12 -45.95 -76.46
C LEU A 11 -75.30 -46.83 -76.00
N SER A 12 -76.52 -46.26 -76.03
CA SER A 12 -77.54 -46.71 -77.00
C SER A 12 -78.69 -45.69 -77.16
N THR A 13 -79.07 -45.44 -78.42
CA THR A 13 -80.22 -44.64 -78.85
C THR A 13 -81.53 -45.40 -78.70
N GLY A 14 -82.54 -44.78 -78.09
CA GLY A 14 -83.93 -45.24 -78.09
C GLY A 14 -84.86 -44.09 -77.74
N CYS A 15 -85.26 -43.33 -78.75
CA CYS A 15 -86.23 -42.23 -78.62
C CYS A 15 -87.64 -42.83 -78.47
N VAL A 16 -88.26 -42.61 -77.31
CA VAL A 16 -89.71 -42.75 -77.11
C VAL A 16 -90.18 -41.41 -76.56
N ASP A 17 -91.01 -40.73 -77.36
CA ASP A 17 -91.67 -39.48 -77.04
C ASP A 17 -92.49 -39.66 -75.76
N THR A 18 -91.95 -39.14 -74.66
CA THR A 18 -92.60 -39.05 -73.37
C THR A 18 -92.69 -37.57 -73.10
N SER A 19 -93.90 -37.04 -72.95
CA SER A 19 -94.15 -35.64 -72.61
C SER A 19 -93.26 -35.23 -71.43
N LEU A 20 -92.21 -34.46 -71.71
CA LEU A 20 -91.28 -33.95 -70.72
C LEU A 20 -92.00 -32.82 -69.97
N THR A 21 -92.60 -33.13 -68.83
CA THR A 21 -92.86 -32.10 -67.83
C THR A 21 -91.49 -31.66 -67.33
N VAL A 22 -91.08 -30.42 -67.63
CA VAL A 22 -89.94 -29.82 -66.94
C VAL A 22 -90.32 -29.81 -65.46
N LYS A 23 -89.62 -30.62 -64.67
CA LYS A 23 -89.80 -30.63 -63.22
C LYS A 23 -89.13 -29.35 -62.73
N ASN A 24 -89.86 -28.53 -61.97
CA ASN A 24 -89.26 -27.38 -61.34
C ASN A 24 -88.17 -27.87 -60.39
N ASP A 25 -86.92 -27.67 -60.73
CA ASP A 25 -85.78 -28.00 -59.89
C ASP A 25 -85.35 -26.71 -59.18
N PRO A 26 -85.04 -26.73 -57.86
CA PRO A 26 -84.62 -25.53 -57.14
C PRO A 26 -83.32 -24.94 -57.71
N PRO A 27 -83.12 -23.61 -57.61
CA PRO A 27 -81.85 -22.98 -57.98
C PRO A 27 -80.70 -23.47 -57.09
N GLU A 28 -79.47 -23.39 -57.58
CA GLU A 28 -78.25 -23.55 -56.76
C GLU A 28 -77.76 -22.15 -56.33
N VAL A 29 -77.47 -21.96 -55.04
CA VAL A 29 -76.93 -20.70 -54.51
C VAL A 29 -75.76 -20.96 -53.55
N VAL A 30 -74.72 -20.13 -53.63
CA VAL A 30 -73.58 -20.15 -52.70
C VAL A 30 -73.09 -18.73 -52.41
N ILE A 31 -72.85 -18.41 -51.14
CA ILE A 31 -72.23 -17.15 -50.72
C ILE A 31 -70.72 -17.23 -50.99
N LEU A 32 -70.20 -16.24 -51.71
CA LEU A 32 -68.79 -16.12 -52.07
C LEU A 32 -68.04 -15.14 -51.18
N GLU A 33 -68.68 -14.02 -50.81
CA GLU A 33 -68.11 -13.00 -49.94
C GLU A 33 -69.18 -12.42 -48.99
N PRO A 34 -68.81 -12.09 -47.73
CA PRO A 34 -67.54 -12.42 -47.08
C PRO A 34 -67.42 -13.94 -46.82
N VAL A 35 -66.24 -14.38 -46.39
CA VAL A 35 -66.04 -15.79 -45.97
C VAL A 35 -66.71 -16.04 -44.62
N ASP A 36 -67.08 -17.30 -44.36
CA ASP A 36 -67.63 -17.72 -43.07
C ASP A 36 -66.65 -17.43 -41.93
N GLY A 37 -67.12 -16.77 -40.87
CA GLY A 37 -66.36 -16.30 -39.71
C GLY A 37 -65.69 -14.93 -39.88
N ALA A 38 -66.01 -14.15 -40.91
CA ALA A 38 -65.42 -12.82 -41.10
C ALA A 38 -65.79 -11.83 -39.98
N GLU A 39 -64.87 -10.92 -39.66
CA GLU A 39 -65.09 -9.85 -38.70
C GLU A 39 -65.13 -8.49 -39.39
N HIS A 40 -66.04 -7.63 -38.94
CA HIS A 40 -66.23 -6.27 -39.46
C HIS A 40 -66.44 -5.27 -38.31
N THR A 41 -66.03 -4.03 -38.50
CA THR A 41 -66.33 -2.95 -37.54
C THR A 41 -67.69 -2.33 -37.86
N ALA A 42 -68.47 -1.98 -36.82
CA ALA A 42 -69.78 -1.34 -37.00
C ALA A 42 -69.69 -0.05 -37.82
N GLY A 43 -70.64 0.15 -38.73
CA GLY A 43 -70.71 1.32 -39.60
C GLY A 43 -69.82 1.26 -40.86
N VAL A 44 -69.00 0.21 -41.03
CA VAL A 44 -68.24 -0.02 -42.26
C VAL A 44 -69.14 -0.68 -43.32
N THR A 45 -68.99 -0.26 -44.58
CA THR A 45 -69.72 -0.84 -45.71
C THR A 45 -69.38 -2.33 -45.89
N ILE A 46 -70.40 -3.19 -45.90
CA ILE A 46 -70.26 -4.64 -46.13
C ILE A 46 -70.81 -4.99 -47.51
N THR A 47 -70.05 -5.76 -48.29
CA THR A 47 -70.48 -6.26 -49.60
C THR A 47 -70.73 -7.75 -49.50
N LEU A 48 -71.95 -8.19 -49.79
CA LEU A 48 -72.35 -9.59 -49.84
C LEU A 48 -72.40 -10.02 -51.30
N VAL A 49 -71.76 -11.14 -51.66
CA VAL A 49 -71.78 -11.68 -53.02
C VAL A 49 -72.22 -13.13 -52.96
N ALA A 50 -73.28 -13.50 -53.69
CA ALA A 50 -73.66 -14.89 -53.90
C ALA A 50 -73.70 -15.22 -55.39
N ARG A 51 -73.28 -16.44 -55.74
CA ARG A 51 -73.50 -16.98 -57.08
C ARG A 51 -74.79 -17.80 -57.06
N ALA A 52 -75.74 -17.45 -57.92
CA ALA A 52 -77.00 -18.16 -58.06
C ALA A 52 -77.24 -18.60 -59.51
N MET A 53 -77.54 -19.87 -59.72
CA MET A 53 -77.77 -20.46 -61.03
C MET A 53 -78.97 -21.37 -61.01
N ASP A 54 -79.76 -21.33 -62.08
CA ASP A 54 -80.85 -22.25 -62.28
C ASP A 54 -80.83 -22.79 -63.72
N ARG A 55 -81.31 -24.01 -63.92
CA ARG A 55 -81.36 -24.62 -65.26
C ARG A 55 -82.54 -24.09 -66.07
N GLU A 56 -83.60 -23.69 -65.39
CA GLU A 56 -84.86 -23.27 -65.98
C GLU A 56 -85.02 -21.75 -66.03
N THR A 57 -84.51 -21.04 -65.02
CA THR A 57 -84.56 -19.58 -64.86
C THR A 57 -83.19 -18.97 -65.09
N ALA A 58 -83.11 -17.90 -65.89
CA ALA A 58 -81.85 -17.18 -66.05
C ALA A 58 -81.46 -16.51 -64.71
N SER A 59 -80.17 -16.50 -64.34
CA SER A 59 -79.73 -15.94 -63.05
C SER A 59 -80.21 -14.51 -62.80
N ALA A 60 -80.28 -13.66 -63.83
CA ALA A 60 -80.80 -12.30 -63.71
C ALA A 60 -82.29 -12.21 -63.33
N ASP A 61 -83.05 -13.29 -63.52
CA ASP A 61 -84.48 -13.39 -63.20
C ASP A 61 -84.73 -14.13 -61.87
N LEU A 62 -83.68 -14.63 -61.18
CA LEU A 62 -83.78 -15.19 -59.83
C LEU A 62 -84.00 -14.10 -58.78
N GLU A 63 -84.94 -14.30 -57.87
CA GLU A 63 -85.12 -13.43 -56.71
C GLU A 63 -84.24 -13.91 -55.57
N LEU A 64 -83.28 -13.07 -55.13
CA LEU A 64 -82.48 -13.35 -53.94
C LEU A 64 -82.99 -12.54 -52.74
N ILE A 65 -83.21 -13.26 -51.65
CA ILE A 65 -83.64 -12.71 -50.36
C ILE A 65 -82.50 -12.89 -49.38
N TRP A 66 -81.90 -11.78 -48.96
CA TRP A 66 -80.85 -11.77 -47.94
C TRP A 66 -81.46 -11.46 -46.57
N THR A 67 -81.07 -12.22 -45.56
CA THR A 67 -81.49 -12.03 -44.17
C THR A 67 -80.33 -12.16 -43.21
N SER A 68 -80.33 -11.33 -42.18
CA SER A 68 -79.47 -11.45 -41.02
C SER A 68 -80.26 -11.93 -39.81
N SER A 69 -79.68 -12.82 -39.01
CA SER A 69 -80.25 -13.27 -37.72
C SER A 69 -80.53 -12.13 -36.74
N VAL A 70 -79.78 -11.03 -36.82
CA VAL A 70 -79.92 -9.84 -35.95
C VAL A 70 -80.65 -8.70 -36.68
N GLY A 71 -80.27 -8.43 -37.93
CA GLY A 71 -80.79 -7.29 -38.71
C GLY A 71 -82.10 -7.55 -39.46
N GLY A 72 -82.57 -8.81 -39.51
CA GLY A 72 -83.72 -9.19 -40.32
C GLY A 72 -83.42 -9.12 -41.82
N ARG A 73 -84.42 -8.81 -42.66
CA ARG A 73 -84.24 -8.75 -44.12
C ARG A 73 -83.31 -7.60 -44.49
N LEU A 74 -82.25 -7.93 -45.23
CA LEU A 74 -81.24 -6.98 -45.67
C LEU A 74 -81.66 -6.33 -46.99
N THR A 75 -81.50 -5.01 -47.06
CA THR A 75 -81.78 -4.22 -48.25
C THR A 75 -80.64 -3.25 -48.46
N GLY A 76 -80.18 -3.14 -49.70
CA GLY A 76 -79.03 -2.33 -50.08
C GLY A 76 -78.95 -2.24 -51.60
N ASP A 77 -77.84 -1.73 -52.11
CA ASP A 77 -77.64 -1.60 -53.54
C ASP A 77 -77.30 -2.96 -54.14
N ALA A 78 -78.26 -3.54 -54.87
CA ALA A 78 -78.14 -4.85 -55.48
C ALA A 78 -77.77 -4.77 -56.97
N THR A 79 -76.76 -5.52 -57.40
CA THR A 79 -76.35 -5.63 -58.80
C THR A 79 -76.15 -7.09 -59.19
N VAL A 80 -76.45 -7.44 -60.44
CA VAL A 80 -76.22 -8.79 -60.99
C VAL A 80 -75.27 -8.72 -62.16
N THR A 81 -74.17 -9.48 -62.11
CA THR A 81 -73.17 -9.56 -63.17
C THR A 81 -72.90 -11.02 -63.52
N GLY A 82 -73.44 -11.47 -64.66
CA GLY A 82 -73.42 -12.90 -64.99
C GLY A 82 -74.29 -13.67 -64.01
N ASP A 83 -73.69 -14.63 -63.30
CA ASP A 83 -74.37 -15.48 -62.31
C ASP A 83 -74.17 -14.98 -60.86
N ASP A 84 -73.41 -13.89 -60.67
CA ASP A 84 -73.09 -13.33 -59.37
C ASP A 84 -74.03 -12.17 -59.02
N HIS A 85 -74.62 -12.26 -57.84
CA HIS A 85 -75.52 -11.28 -57.23
C HIS A 85 -74.82 -10.62 -56.06
N THR A 86 -74.59 -9.32 -56.17
CA THR A 86 -73.94 -8.51 -55.13
C THR A 86 -74.97 -7.64 -54.44
N LEU A 87 -74.96 -7.61 -53.11
CA LEU A 87 -75.71 -6.69 -52.26
C LEU A 87 -74.72 -5.87 -51.42
N THR A 88 -74.67 -4.57 -51.65
CA THR A 88 -73.83 -3.65 -50.87
C THR A 88 -74.66 -2.99 -49.76
N LEU A 89 -74.20 -3.10 -48.52
CA LEU A 89 -74.79 -2.52 -47.32
C LEU A 89 -73.93 -1.32 -46.88
N PRO A 90 -74.21 -0.09 -47.36
CA PRO A 90 -73.36 1.07 -47.11
C PRO A 90 -73.24 1.43 -45.64
N ASP A 91 -74.33 1.27 -44.88
CA ASP A 91 -74.38 1.53 -43.43
C ASP A 91 -73.91 0.33 -42.59
N GLY A 92 -73.42 -0.73 -43.24
CA GLY A 92 -72.98 -1.96 -42.59
C GLY A 92 -74.10 -2.76 -41.93
N LEU A 93 -73.72 -3.52 -40.90
CA LEU A 93 -74.61 -4.26 -40.01
C LEU A 93 -74.44 -3.73 -38.58
N PRO A 94 -75.46 -3.83 -37.69
CA PRO A 94 -75.32 -3.42 -36.30
C PRO A 94 -74.31 -4.31 -35.54
N VAL A 95 -73.83 -3.87 -34.38
CA VAL A 95 -72.91 -4.66 -33.54
C VAL A 95 -73.55 -5.98 -33.10
N GLY A 96 -72.81 -7.09 -33.20
CA GLY A 96 -73.21 -8.42 -32.74
C GLY A 96 -72.75 -9.57 -33.64
N GLU A 97 -73.11 -10.80 -33.29
CA GLU A 97 -72.91 -11.97 -34.15
C GLU A 97 -74.08 -12.15 -35.12
N HIS A 98 -73.78 -12.19 -36.42
CA HIS A 98 -74.76 -12.33 -37.50
C HIS A 98 -74.61 -13.69 -38.18
N THR A 99 -75.74 -14.34 -38.43
CA THR A 99 -75.86 -15.37 -39.47
C THR A 99 -76.52 -14.72 -40.67
N ILE A 100 -75.81 -14.65 -41.78
CA ILE A 100 -76.30 -14.12 -43.06
C ILE A 100 -76.75 -15.29 -43.91
N GLU A 101 -78.05 -15.34 -44.20
CA GLU A 101 -78.67 -16.33 -45.08
C GLU A 101 -79.12 -15.66 -46.37
N VAL A 102 -78.84 -16.31 -47.51
CA VAL A 102 -79.40 -15.96 -48.82
C VAL A 102 -80.32 -17.06 -49.29
N VAL A 103 -81.54 -16.71 -49.69
CA VAL A 103 -82.49 -17.62 -50.33
C VAL A 103 -82.65 -17.20 -51.79
N ALA A 104 -82.35 -18.09 -52.74
CA ALA A 104 -82.63 -17.87 -54.16
C ALA A 104 -83.96 -18.53 -54.53
N LEU A 105 -84.83 -17.82 -55.25
CA LEU A 105 -86.13 -18.29 -55.71
C LEU A 105 -86.23 -18.23 -57.24
N ASP A 106 -86.72 -19.31 -57.84
CA ASP A 106 -87.07 -19.33 -59.27
C ASP A 106 -88.46 -18.74 -59.54
N ALA A 107 -88.78 -18.52 -60.83
CA ALA A 107 -90.03 -17.89 -61.25
C ALA A 107 -91.28 -18.76 -60.95
N GLU A 108 -91.08 -20.06 -60.73
CA GLU A 108 -92.10 -21.06 -60.44
C GLU A 108 -92.26 -21.35 -58.94
N GLY A 109 -91.41 -20.74 -58.10
CA GLY A 109 -91.47 -20.73 -56.63
C GLY A 109 -90.70 -21.85 -55.92
N ALA A 110 -89.77 -22.56 -56.56
CA ALA A 110 -88.81 -23.39 -55.82
C ALA A 110 -87.60 -22.56 -55.38
N SER A 111 -86.96 -22.99 -54.29
CA SER A 111 -85.94 -22.21 -53.60
C SER A 111 -84.88 -23.08 -52.95
N GLU A 112 -83.67 -22.56 -52.86
CA GLU A 112 -82.56 -23.11 -52.08
C GLU A 112 -81.90 -21.96 -51.29
N SER A 113 -81.19 -22.27 -50.21
CA SER A 113 -80.49 -21.27 -49.41
C SER A 113 -79.07 -21.69 -49.04
N ASP A 114 -78.25 -20.68 -48.77
CA ASP A 114 -76.90 -20.82 -48.20
C ASP A 114 -76.71 -19.78 -47.09
N ALA A 115 -75.84 -20.06 -46.12
CA ALA A 115 -75.63 -19.20 -44.97
C ALA A 115 -74.20 -19.20 -44.45
N ILE A 116 -73.75 -18.04 -43.96
CA ILE A 116 -72.45 -17.82 -43.30
C ILE A 116 -72.64 -17.10 -41.96
N ALA A 117 -71.69 -17.24 -41.05
CA ALA A 117 -71.56 -16.44 -39.84
C ALA A 117 -70.56 -15.29 -40.06
N LEU A 118 -70.81 -14.14 -39.45
CA LEU A 118 -69.86 -13.04 -39.33
C LEU A 118 -70.10 -12.26 -38.03
N THR A 119 -69.07 -11.59 -37.51
CA THR A 119 -69.15 -10.79 -36.28
C THR A 119 -68.93 -9.32 -36.59
N VAL A 120 -69.79 -8.45 -36.04
CA VAL A 120 -69.63 -7.00 -36.12
C VAL A 120 -69.25 -6.45 -34.75
N LEU A 121 -68.04 -5.91 -34.62
CA LEU A 121 -67.49 -5.35 -33.38
C LEU A 121 -67.81 -3.85 -33.25
N ALA A 122 -67.89 -3.36 -32.01
CA ALA A 122 -67.99 -1.92 -31.74
C ALA A 122 -66.66 -1.22 -32.07
N ALA A 123 -66.70 0.05 -32.45
CA ALA A 123 -65.48 0.88 -32.51
C ALA A 123 -65.11 1.29 -31.08
N VAL A 124 -63.85 1.11 -30.69
CA VAL A 124 -63.30 1.59 -29.41
C VAL A 124 -63.17 3.12 -29.50
N GLU A 125 -63.65 3.86 -28.50
CA GLU A 125 -63.38 5.30 -28.37
C GLU A 125 -61.98 5.43 -27.76
N ASP A 126 -61.07 6.01 -28.53
CA ASP A 126 -59.75 6.53 -28.15
C ASP A 126 -59.95 8.05 -28.13
N ALA A 127 -60.06 8.64 -26.94
CA ALA A 127 -60.59 9.99 -26.77
C ALA A 127 -59.55 11.11 -26.90
N ASP A 128 -58.27 10.83 -26.73
CA ASP A 128 -57.17 11.78 -26.94
C ASP A 128 -56.32 11.50 -28.20
N GLY A 129 -56.45 10.32 -28.81
CA GLY A 129 -55.89 9.96 -30.10
C GLY A 129 -54.48 9.39 -30.07
N ASP A 130 -54.02 8.85 -28.94
CA ASP A 130 -52.68 8.27 -28.80
C ASP A 130 -52.58 6.80 -29.27
N GLY A 131 -53.73 6.17 -29.52
CA GLY A 131 -53.84 4.81 -30.05
C GLY A 131 -54.09 3.74 -28.99
N TYR A 132 -54.15 4.12 -27.71
CA TYR A 132 -54.73 3.34 -26.63
C TYR A 132 -56.18 3.80 -26.42
N GLY A 133 -56.98 3.01 -25.70
CA GLY A 133 -58.35 3.39 -25.39
C GLY A 133 -58.63 3.11 -23.92
N ALA A 134 -59.70 3.66 -23.38
CA ALA A 134 -60.11 3.62 -21.96
C ALA A 134 -60.03 2.28 -21.19
N GLU A 135 -59.78 1.15 -21.87
CA GLU A 135 -59.57 -0.16 -21.26
C GLU A 135 -58.10 -0.46 -20.94
N ASP A 136 -57.15 0.12 -21.67
CA ASP A 136 -55.71 0.00 -21.49
C ASP A 136 -55.06 1.33 -21.07
N ASP A 137 -55.76 2.46 -21.24
CA ASP A 137 -55.31 3.81 -20.91
C ASP A 137 -55.89 4.29 -19.56
N CYS A 138 -55.00 4.63 -18.62
CA CYS A 138 -55.36 5.06 -17.27
C CYS A 138 -55.86 6.52 -17.19
N ASP A 139 -55.61 7.36 -18.20
CA ASP A 139 -56.29 8.63 -18.45
C ASP A 139 -56.51 8.86 -19.97
N ASP A 140 -57.53 8.21 -20.53
CA ASP A 140 -58.03 8.31 -21.93
C ASP A 140 -58.46 9.73 -22.37
N THR A 141 -58.09 10.77 -21.62
CA THR A 141 -58.23 12.17 -22.01
C THR A 141 -56.90 12.92 -22.13
N ASP A 142 -55.78 12.28 -21.82
CA ASP A 142 -54.42 12.80 -21.90
C ASP A 142 -53.47 11.84 -22.62
N ALA A 143 -53.18 12.17 -23.89
CA ALA A 143 -52.29 11.40 -24.76
C ALA A 143 -50.83 11.23 -24.28
N ALA A 144 -50.46 11.82 -23.14
CA ALA A 144 -49.18 11.62 -22.46
C ALA A 144 -49.21 10.48 -21.45
N VAL A 145 -50.39 9.97 -21.09
CA VAL A 145 -50.63 8.96 -20.07
C VAL A 145 -51.17 7.70 -20.77
N ASN A 146 -50.33 6.70 -21.00
CA ASN A 146 -50.71 5.45 -21.67
C ASN A 146 -49.63 4.38 -21.50
N PRO A 147 -49.93 3.08 -21.72
CA PRO A 147 -48.96 1.96 -21.63
C PRO A 147 -47.69 2.03 -22.48
N GLY A 148 -47.54 3.04 -23.34
CA GLY A 148 -46.33 3.27 -24.12
C GLY A 148 -45.65 4.61 -23.82
N ALA A 149 -46.12 5.36 -22.83
CA ALA A 149 -45.51 6.60 -22.38
C ALA A 149 -44.18 6.34 -21.66
N THR A 150 -43.42 7.41 -21.43
CA THR A 150 -42.19 7.37 -20.64
C THR A 150 -42.46 8.07 -19.34
N GLU A 151 -42.25 7.38 -18.23
CA GLU A 151 -42.47 7.89 -16.89
C GLU A 151 -41.62 9.15 -16.60
N VAL A 152 -42.25 10.14 -15.97
CA VAL A 152 -41.61 11.36 -15.45
C VAL A 152 -42.13 11.68 -14.06
N CYS A 153 -41.31 12.30 -13.22
CA CYS A 153 -41.59 12.65 -11.83
C CYS A 153 -42.62 13.79 -11.70
N ASN A 154 -43.88 13.53 -12.04
CA ASN A 154 -44.95 14.53 -12.14
C ASN A 154 -46.16 14.25 -11.22
N GLY A 155 -46.19 13.11 -10.53
CA GLY A 155 -47.28 12.66 -9.66
C GLY A 155 -48.41 11.93 -10.38
N VAL A 156 -48.18 11.47 -11.61
CA VAL A 156 -49.08 10.70 -12.46
C VAL A 156 -48.35 9.44 -12.89
N ASP A 157 -49.06 8.30 -12.89
CA ASP A 157 -48.62 7.04 -13.50
C ASP A 157 -48.74 7.23 -15.02
N ASP A 158 -47.67 7.71 -15.66
CA ASP A 158 -47.69 8.09 -17.07
C ASP A 158 -47.75 6.84 -17.96
N ASP A 159 -47.11 5.74 -17.56
CA ASP A 159 -47.07 4.50 -18.36
C ASP A 159 -48.11 3.43 -17.95
N CYS A 160 -49.04 3.78 -17.05
CA CYS A 160 -50.20 2.97 -16.65
C CYS A 160 -49.86 1.56 -16.14
N ASP A 161 -48.68 1.36 -15.57
CA ASP A 161 -48.23 0.08 -15.06
C ASP A 161 -48.70 -0.20 -13.60
N GLY A 162 -49.16 0.86 -12.92
CA GLY A 162 -49.75 0.85 -11.60
C GLY A 162 -48.86 1.39 -10.48
N ASP A 163 -47.61 1.72 -10.77
CA ASP A 163 -46.73 2.50 -9.90
C ASP A 163 -46.77 3.98 -10.33
N THR A 164 -46.39 4.92 -9.46
CA THR A 164 -46.49 6.36 -9.74
C THR A 164 -45.17 6.99 -9.37
N ASP A 165 -44.52 7.66 -10.33
CA ASP A 165 -43.19 8.26 -10.18
C ASP A 165 -42.13 7.22 -9.77
N GLU A 166 -41.87 6.23 -10.64
CA GLU A 166 -40.87 5.18 -10.41
C GLU A 166 -39.42 5.68 -10.39
N ASP A 167 -38.52 4.91 -9.76
CA ASP A 167 -37.12 5.29 -9.57
C ASP A 167 -36.31 5.39 -10.88
N ASP A 168 -36.81 4.82 -11.99
CA ASP A 168 -36.22 4.92 -13.33
C ASP A 168 -36.89 5.97 -14.25
N ALA A 169 -37.74 6.84 -13.68
CA ALA A 169 -38.34 7.95 -14.40
C ALA A 169 -37.28 8.82 -15.08
N SER A 170 -37.58 9.29 -16.28
CA SER A 170 -36.57 9.89 -17.17
C SER A 170 -36.01 11.24 -16.68
N ASP A 171 -36.67 11.88 -15.72
CA ASP A 171 -36.24 13.11 -15.03
C ASP A 171 -36.04 12.92 -13.52
N ALA A 172 -35.90 11.67 -13.05
CA ALA A 172 -35.54 11.38 -11.67
C ALA A 172 -34.18 12.00 -11.33
N SER A 173 -34.11 12.62 -10.14
CA SER A 173 -32.91 13.31 -9.68
C SER A 173 -31.93 12.31 -9.07
N THR A 174 -30.64 12.56 -9.23
CA THR A 174 -29.60 11.85 -8.51
C THR A 174 -29.52 12.39 -7.08
N TRP A 175 -29.43 11.48 -6.13
CA TRP A 175 -29.26 11.75 -4.71
C TRP A 175 -28.03 10.99 -4.21
N TYR A 176 -27.32 11.57 -3.25
CA TYR A 176 -26.02 11.13 -2.74
C TYR A 176 -26.20 10.69 -1.29
N ALA A 177 -25.63 9.56 -0.89
CA ALA A 177 -25.78 9.05 0.48
C ALA A 177 -25.24 10.10 1.47
N ASP A 178 -25.92 10.26 2.60
CA ASP A 178 -25.60 11.18 3.70
C ASP A 178 -25.57 10.31 4.97
N ALA A 179 -24.44 9.62 5.19
CA ALA A 179 -24.35 8.56 6.19
C ALA A 179 -24.15 9.09 7.62
N ASP A 180 -23.51 10.24 7.77
CA ASP A 180 -23.35 10.93 9.06
C ASP A 180 -24.47 11.94 9.41
N GLY A 181 -25.24 12.41 8.42
CA GLY A 181 -26.38 13.30 8.59
C GLY A 181 -26.05 14.79 8.61
N ASP A 182 -24.93 15.25 8.04
CA ASP A 182 -24.50 16.64 8.01
C ASP A 182 -25.09 17.49 6.86
N ALA A 183 -25.73 16.81 5.91
CA ALA A 183 -26.40 17.30 4.71
C ALA A 183 -25.55 17.51 3.45
N TYR A 184 -24.31 17.03 3.44
CA TYR A 184 -23.53 16.72 2.26
C TYR A 184 -23.56 15.21 2.02
N GLY A 185 -23.11 14.76 0.86
CA GLY A 185 -23.17 13.34 0.56
C GLY A 185 -22.12 12.87 -0.43
N ASP A 186 -21.89 11.57 -0.42
CA ASP A 186 -20.84 10.91 -1.20
C ASP A 186 -21.19 10.84 -2.70
N ALA A 187 -20.34 11.46 -3.53
CA ALA A 187 -20.42 11.44 -4.99
C ALA A 187 -20.33 10.02 -5.60
N ALA A 188 -19.68 9.07 -4.92
CA ALA A 188 -19.57 7.67 -5.35
C ALA A 188 -20.81 6.84 -4.98
N SER A 189 -21.52 7.20 -3.90
CA SER A 189 -22.70 6.50 -3.40
C SER A 189 -23.99 7.20 -3.82
N THR A 190 -24.44 6.91 -5.05
CA THR A 190 -25.62 7.56 -5.63
C THR A 190 -26.83 6.65 -5.75
N THR A 191 -28.01 7.25 -5.68
CA THR A 191 -29.28 6.64 -6.10
C THR A 191 -30.08 7.62 -6.93
N THR A 192 -30.99 7.11 -7.76
CA THR A 192 -31.87 7.96 -8.60
C THR A 192 -33.30 7.80 -8.10
N ALA A 193 -33.96 8.92 -7.81
CA ALA A 193 -35.34 8.92 -7.32
C ALA A 193 -36.05 10.25 -7.58
N CYS A 194 -37.37 10.21 -7.73
CA CYS A 194 -38.19 11.41 -7.92
C CYS A 194 -38.29 12.30 -6.67
N ALA A 195 -38.09 11.74 -5.49
CA ALA A 195 -38.06 12.46 -4.22
C ALA A 195 -36.86 12.01 -3.37
N GLN A 196 -36.35 12.91 -2.54
CA GLN A 196 -35.22 12.65 -1.63
C GLN A 196 -35.42 11.36 -0.84
N PRO A 197 -34.61 10.31 -1.10
CA PRO A 197 -34.61 9.11 -0.29
C PRO A 197 -34.14 9.42 1.14
N SER A 198 -34.54 8.60 2.10
CA SER A 198 -34.10 8.77 3.49
C SER A 198 -32.61 8.43 3.59
N GLY A 199 -31.81 9.33 4.16
CA GLY A 199 -30.35 9.17 4.28
C GLY A 199 -29.58 9.52 3.01
N PHE A 200 -30.17 10.34 2.15
CA PHE A 200 -29.52 10.87 0.95
C PHE A 200 -29.81 12.37 0.82
N VAL A 201 -28.91 13.13 0.19
CA VAL A 201 -29.03 14.57 -0.11
C VAL A 201 -28.75 14.87 -1.58
N SER A 202 -28.89 16.14 -1.98
CA SER A 202 -28.68 16.58 -3.36
C SER A 202 -27.29 17.18 -3.61
N ASP A 203 -26.52 17.41 -2.54
CA ASP A 203 -25.19 17.98 -2.60
C ASP A 203 -24.17 16.83 -2.54
N ASP A 204 -23.20 16.81 -3.43
CA ASP A 204 -22.27 15.68 -3.65
C ASP A 204 -20.82 16.02 -3.29
N THR A 205 -20.67 17.00 -2.42
CA THR A 205 -19.38 17.63 -2.15
C THR A 205 -18.76 17.15 -0.85
N ASP A 206 -19.25 16.04 -0.28
CA ASP A 206 -18.69 15.44 0.92
C ASP A 206 -17.48 14.58 0.56
N CYS A 207 -16.35 14.84 1.22
CA CYS A 207 -15.12 14.07 1.04
C CYS A 207 -14.96 12.94 2.06
N ASP A 208 -15.74 12.92 3.15
CA ASP A 208 -15.84 11.79 4.09
C ASP A 208 -17.26 11.68 4.69
N ASP A 209 -18.15 11.01 3.95
CA ASP A 209 -19.57 10.80 4.31
C ASP A 209 -19.78 9.98 5.61
N ALA A 210 -18.71 9.50 6.24
CA ALA A 210 -18.78 8.83 7.53
C ALA A 210 -18.55 9.78 8.74
N ASP A 211 -18.03 10.98 8.52
CA ASP A 211 -17.71 11.95 9.57
C ASP A 211 -18.27 13.34 9.28
N GLY A 212 -19.37 13.70 9.96
CA GLY A 212 -20.05 14.99 9.75
C GLY A 212 -19.29 16.22 10.27
N ALA A 213 -18.03 16.07 10.64
CA ALA A 213 -17.08 17.15 10.83
C ALA A 213 -16.31 17.51 9.54
N VAL A 214 -16.35 16.66 8.51
CA VAL A 214 -15.60 16.77 7.26
C VAL A 214 -16.59 17.04 6.12
N ASN A 215 -16.71 18.30 5.71
CA ASN A 215 -17.58 18.72 4.63
C ASN A 215 -17.28 20.17 4.21
N PRO A 216 -17.74 20.66 3.04
CA PRO A 216 -17.48 22.03 2.59
C PRO A 216 -18.04 23.18 3.43
N GLY A 217 -18.83 22.86 4.47
CA GLY A 217 -19.29 23.81 5.47
C GLY A 217 -18.54 23.73 6.80
N ALA A 218 -17.61 22.79 6.93
CA ALA A 218 -16.79 22.59 8.11
C ALA A 218 -15.81 23.76 8.31
N THR A 219 -15.12 23.73 9.44
CA THR A 219 -14.09 24.70 9.76
C THR A 219 -12.80 23.92 9.90
N GLU A 220 -11.86 24.20 9.02
CA GLU A 220 -10.54 23.56 8.99
C GLU A 220 -9.85 23.61 10.36
N VAL A 221 -9.29 22.46 10.77
CA VAL A 221 -8.42 22.32 11.93
C VAL A 221 -7.19 21.47 11.55
N CYS A 222 -6.07 21.72 12.20
CA CYS A 222 -4.80 21.04 11.93
C CYS A 222 -4.81 19.60 12.47
N ASN A 223 -5.48 18.68 11.78
CA ASN A 223 -5.71 17.30 12.21
C ASN A 223 -5.25 16.24 11.17
N GLY A 224 -4.70 16.66 10.03
CA GLY A 224 -4.28 15.80 8.92
C GLY A 224 -5.41 15.37 7.98
N VAL A 225 -6.58 15.99 8.09
CA VAL A 225 -7.79 15.75 7.28
C VAL A 225 -8.16 17.07 6.59
N ASP A 226 -8.55 17.01 5.33
CA ASP A 226 -9.15 18.13 4.60
C ASP A 226 -10.60 18.29 5.10
N ASP A 227 -10.78 18.99 6.23
CA ASP A 227 -12.08 19.07 6.91
C ASP A 227 -13.10 19.83 6.05
N ASP A 228 -12.69 20.82 5.24
CA ASP A 228 -13.59 21.59 4.39
C ASP A 228 -13.64 21.17 2.90
N CYS A 229 -13.05 20.02 2.57
CA CYS A 229 -13.14 19.35 1.27
C CYS A 229 -12.79 20.27 0.08
N ASP A 230 -11.87 21.22 0.25
CA ASP A 230 -11.48 22.14 -0.80
C ASP A 230 -10.25 21.68 -1.60
N GLY A 231 -9.63 20.59 -1.13
CA GLY A 231 -8.52 19.86 -1.76
C GLY A 231 -7.15 20.15 -1.15
N ASP A 232 -7.06 21.00 -0.14
CA ASP A 232 -5.82 21.33 0.56
C ASP A 232 -5.90 20.86 2.03
N THR A 233 -5.12 19.83 2.38
CA THR A 233 -5.08 19.29 3.76
C THR A 233 -4.33 20.23 4.71
N ASP A 234 -4.95 20.62 5.83
CA ASP A 234 -4.36 21.43 6.91
C ASP A 234 -3.85 22.81 6.43
N GLU A 235 -4.75 23.69 5.97
CA GLU A 235 -4.38 25.02 5.49
C GLU A 235 -3.78 25.95 6.56
N ASP A 236 -2.95 26.92 6.13
CA ASP A 236 -2.32 27.93 6.99
C ASP A 236 -3.31 28.85 7.73
N ASP A 237 -4.60 28.86 7.35
CA ASP A 237 -5.66 29.62 8.04
C ASP A 237 -6.63 28.76 8.88
N ALA A 238 -6.29 27.48 9.09
CA ALA A 238 -7.00 26.58 9.98
C ALA A 238 -7.22 27.21 11.37
N SER A 239 -8.37 26.91 11.96
CA SER A 239 -8.86 27.66 13.12
C SER A 239 -8.05 27.44 14.40
N ASP A 240 -7.28 26.36 14.47
CA ASP A 240 -6.32 26.03 15.53
C ASP A 240 -4.87 26.03 15.03
N ALA A 241 -4.60 26.57 13.83
CA ALA A 241 -3.24 26.77 13.33
C ALA A 241 -2.41 27.55 14.35
N SER A 242 -1.25 26.97 14.66
CA SER A 242 -0.36 27.54 15.65
C SER A 242 0.29 28.81 15.10
N THR A 243 0.51 29.78 15.97
CA THR A 243 1.30 30.96 15.62
C THR A 243 2.77 30.63 15.89
N TRP A 244 3.58 30.76 14.86
CA TRP A 244 5.02 30.59 14.87
C TRP A 244 5.69 31.95 14.74
N TYR A 245 6.89 32.09 15.30
CA TYR A 245 7.64 33.34 15.40
C TYR A 245 8.96 33.17 14.68
N ALA A 246 9.34 34.11 13.82
CA ALA A 246 10.59 34.00 13.07
C ALA A 246 11.77 33.91 14.05
N ASP A 247 12.70 33.01 13.74
CA ASP A 247 13.97 32.79 14.47
C ASP A 247 15.09 33.03 13.46
N ALA A 248 15.53 34.28 13.33
CA ALA A 248 16.42 34.71 12.27
C ALA A 248 17.92 34.51 12.62
N ASP A 249 18.26 34.29 13.88
CA ASP A 249 19.63 34.01 14.34
C ASP A 249 19.87 32.56 14.78
N GLY A 250 18.82 31.75 14.93
CA GLY A 250 18.87 30.30 15.14
C GLY A 250 19.02 29.88 16.60
N ASP A 251 18.62 30.70 17.56
CA ASP A 251 18.79 30.42 18.99
C ASP A 251 17.60 29.71 19.66
N SER A 252 16.56 29.42 18.88
CA SER A 252 15.31 28.77 19.27
C SER A 252 14.26 29.63 19.99
N TYR A 253 14.46 30.94 20.09
CA TYR A 253 13.45 31.94 20.46
C TYR A 253 13.11 32.78 19.22
N GLY A 254 11.90 33.37 19.16
CA GLY A 254 11.48 34.10 17.97
C GLY A 254 10.77 35.42 18.23
N ASP A 255 10.76 36.29 17.22
CA ASP A 255 10.19 37.65 17.30
C ASP A 255 8.65 37.64 17.32
N ALA A 256 8.06 38.04 18.46
CA ALA A 256 6.61 38.24 18.62
C ALA A 256 5.97 39.19 17.58
N ALA A 257 6.75 40.06 16.93
CA ALA A 257 6.28 40.96 15.87
C ALA A 257 6.36 40.34 14.47
N SER A 258 7.07 39.23 14.29
CA SER A 258 7.27 38.53 13.02
C SER A 258 6.66 37.13 13.09
N THR A 259 5.35 37.05 12.86
CA THR A 259 4.59 35.82 13.01
C THR A 259 4.21 35.19 11.68
N ALA A 260 4.22 33.85 11.62
CA ALA A 260 3.52 33.05 10.62
C ALA A 260 2.46 32.18 11.31
N THR A 261 1.34 31.94 10.65
CA THR A 261 0.32 30.99 11.12
C THR A 261 0.40 29.78 10.21
N ALA A 262 0.58 28.59 10.80
CA ALA A 262 0.73 27.35 10.08
C ALA A 262 0.46 26.15 11.00
N CYS A 263 0.00 25.04 10.43
CA CYS A 263 -0.22 23.80 11.19
C CYS A 263 1.10 23.12 11.61
N ALA A 264 2.13 23.19 10.79
CA ALA A 264 3.48 22.73 11.09
C ALA A 264 4.46 23.89 11.22
N GLN A 265 5.58 23.68 11.93
CA GLN A 265 6.63 24.68 12.11
C GLN A 265 7.23 25.11 10.76
N PRO A 266 7.06 26.37 10.33
CA PRO A 266 7.71 26.85 9.13
C PRO A 266 9.24 26.90 9.33
N SER A 267 10.00 26.62 8.26
CA SER A 267 11.47 26.71 8.32
C SER A 267 11.91 28.14 8.68
N GLY A 268 12.76 28.25 9.72
CA GLY A 268 13.22 29.53 10.27
C GLY A 268 12.22 30.22 11.22
N TYR A 269 11.28 29.47 11.79
CA TYR A 269 10.35 29.94 12.82
C TYR A 269 10.32 28.95 13.99
N VAL A 270 9.94 29.41 15.19
CA VAL A 270 9.81 28.62 16.42
C VAL A 270 8.51 28.96 17.15
N SER A 271 8.14 28.14 18.14
CA SER A 271 6.89 28.31 18.89
C SER A 271 6.99 29.29 20.07
N ASP A 272 8.21 29.66 20.47
CA ASP A 272 8.48 30.56 21.59
C ASP A 272 8.63 32.00 21.08
N ASP A 273 7.81 32.93 21.59
CA ASP A 273 7.71 34.32 21.13
C ASP A 273 8.48 35.31 21.98
N THR A 274 9.41 34.80 22.79
CA THR A 274 9.98 35.55 23.89
C THR A 274 11.33 36.20 23.57
N ASP A 275 11.75 36.16 22.31
CA ASP A 275 12.94 36.86 21.84
C ASP A 275 12.69 38.37 21.75
N CYS A 276 13.57 39.14 22.37
CA CYS A 276 13.53 40.60 22.35
C CYS A 276 14.49 41.24 21.32
N ASP A 277 15.41 40.48 20.72
CA ASP A 277 16.25 40.87 19.57
C ASP A 277 16.65 39.67 18.67
N ASP A 278 15.71 39.23 17.83
CA ASP A 278 15.79 38.14 16.80
C ASP A 278 16.93 38.26 15.76
N GLY A 279 17.82 39.22 15.90
CA GLY A 279 19.04 39.33 15.10
C GLY A 279 20.33 38.99 15.86
N ASP A 280 20.25 38.63 17.14
CA ASP A 280 21.37 38.38 18.03
C ASP A 280 21.08 37.24 19.03
N ALA A 281 21.56 36.04 18.70
CA ALA A 281 21.42 34.80 19.47
C ALA A 281 21.95 34.86 20.93
N ALA A 282 22.55 35.98 21.34
CA ALA A 282 22.96 36.25 22.71
C ALA A 282 21.87 36.92 23.56
N VAL A 283 20.73 37.31 22.98
CA VAL A 283 19.65 38.09 23.60
C VAL A 283 18.35 37.29 23.55
N ASN A 284 18.08 36.52 24.59
CA ASN A 284 16.88 35.69 24.71
C ASN A 284 16.61 35.34 26.18
N PRO A 285 15.43 34.85 26.58
CA PRO A 285 15.12 34.61 27.99
C PRO A 285 15.93 33.55 28.74
N ALA A 286 16.73 32.76 28.04
CA ALA A 286 17.70 31.85 28.65
C ALA A 286 19.13 32.41 28.65
N ALA A 287 19.36 33.57 28.03
CA ALA A 287 20.63 34.26 28.07
C ALA A 287 20.96 34.65 29.51
N THR A 288 22.26 34.79 29.76
CA THR A 288 22.74 35.23 31.07
C THR A 288 22.94 36.73 31.02
N GLU A 289 22.18 37.46 31.83
CA GLU A 289 22.25 38.92 31.91
C GLU A 289 23.68 39.44 32.17
N VAL A 290 24.08 40.42 31.36
CA VAL A 290 25.32 41.17 31.52
C VAL A 290 25.06 42.69 31.46
N CYS A 291 25.88 43.49 32.13
CA CYS A 291 25.74 44.94 32.24
C CYS A 291 26.17 45.66 30.95
N ASN A 292 25.52 45.38 29.82
CA ASN A 292 25.86 45.89 28.49
C ASN A 292 24.86 46.96 27.97
N GLY A 293 23.79 47.25 28.72
CA GLY A 293 22.73 48.17 28.32
C GLY A 293 21.66 47.57 27.40
N VAL A 294 21.71 46.26 27.21
CA VAL A 294 20.72 45.39 26.57
C VAL A 294 20.03 44.60 27.70
N ASP A 295 18.80 44.22 27.46
CA ASP A 295 18.03 43.33 28.35
C ASP A 295 18.26 41.93 27.76
N ASP A 296 19.36 41.28 28.15
CA ASP A 296 19.85 40.07 27.47
C ASP A 296 18.90 38.91 27.75
N ASP A 297 18.34 38.80 28.96
CA ASP A 297 17.39 37.76 29.34
C ASP A 297 15.90 38.14 29.16
N CYS A 298 15.65 39.22 28.43
CA CYS A 298 14.32 39.66 27.98
C CYS A 298 13.25 39.72 29.09
N ASP A 299 13.64 39.94 30.35
CA ASP A 299 12.73 39.94 31.49
C ASP A 299 12.07 41.32 31.74
N GLY A 300 12.57 42.34 31.03
CA GLY A 300 12.10 43.71 31.03
C GLY A 300 12.89 44.68 31.91
N ASP A 301 13.89 44.21 32.66
CA ASP A 301 14.76 45.01 33.50
C ASP A 301 16.20 45.04 32.93
N THR A 302 16.47 46.02 32.07
CA THR A 302 17.82 46.25 31.53
C THR A 302 18.89 46.42 32.62
N ASP A 303 19.91 45.55 32.62
CA ASP A 303 21.09 45.53 33.49
C ASP A 303 20.76 45.35 34.99
N GLU A 304 20.41 44.14 35.41
CA GLU A 304 20.10 43.82 36.81
C GLU A 304 21.30 43.90 37.77
N ASP A 305 21.07 44.24 39.04
CA ASP A 305 22.13 44.38 40.05
C ASP A 305 22.82 43.04 40.43
N ASP A 306 22.28 41.89 39.99
CA ASP A 306 22.88 40.55 40.09
C ASP A 306 23.27 39.93 38.73
N ALA A 307 23.35 40.74 37.67
CA ALA A 307 23.96 40.37 36.39
C ALA A 307 25.35 39.76 36.59
N SER A 308 25.74 38.85 35.69
CA SER A 308 26.92 37.99 35.88
C SER A 308 28.25 38.75 35.91
N ASP A 309 28.30 39.94 35.29
CA ASP A 309 29.41 40.89 35.29
C ASP A 309 29.13 42.16 36.12
N ALA A 310 28.06 42.16 36.94
CA ALA A 310 27.73 43.26 37.83
C ALA A 310 28.92 43.61 38.73
N SER A 311 29.37 44.86 38.58
CA SER A 311 30.57 45.33 39.27
C SER A 311 30.33 45.42 40.77
N THR A 312 31.35 45.04 41.55
CA THR A 312 31.36 45.27 43.00
C THR A 312 31.84 46.69 43.26
N TRP A 313 31.08 47.45 44.04
CA TRP A 313 31.36 48.83 44.44
C TRP A 313 31.68 48.89 45.93
N TYR A 314 32.57 49.80 46.30
CA TYR A 314 33.19 49.91 47.62
C TYR A 314 32.87 51.26 48.26
N ALA A 315 32.51 51.29 49.54
CA ALA A 315 32.10 52.53 50.19
C ALA A 315 33.28 53.52 50.25
N ASP A 316 33.05 54.78 49.83
CA ASP A 316 34.03 55.88 49.85
C ASP A 316 33.58 56.90 50.91
N ALA A 317 34.14 56.81 52.11
CA ALA A 317 33.66 57.56 53.26
C ALA A 317 34.21 58.99 53.34
N ASP A 318 35.37 59.26 52.73
CA ASP A 318 36.04 60.57 52.80
C ASP A 318 36.04 61.37 51.49
N GLY A 319 35.64 60.74 50.39
CA GLY A 319 35.33 61.32 49.09
C GLY A 319 36.54 61.50 48.18
N ASP A 320 37.60 60.71 48.36
CA ASP A 320 38.85 60.81 47.59
C ASP A 320 38.90 59.93 46.33
N THR A 321 37.82 59.17 46.09
CA THR A 321 37.57 58.25 44.97
C THR A 321 38.12 56.84 45.07
N TYR A 322 38.75 56.47 46.19
CA TYR A 322 39.11 55.10 46.56
C TYR A 322 38.20 54.62 47.72
N GLY A 323 37.95 53.32 47.84
CA GLY A 323 36.94 52.78 48.74
C GLY A 323 37.39 51.59 49.58
N ASP A 324 36.66 51.31 50.66
CA ASP A 324 36.95 50.23 51.60
C ASP A 324 36.53 48.84 51.08
N ALA A 325 37.52 47.99 50.77
CA ALA A 325 37.35 46.58 50.40
C ALA A 325 36.48 45.76 51.37
N ALA A 326 36.33 46.17 52.63
CA ALA A 326 35.50 45.50 53.63
C ALA A 326 34.02 45.92 53.61
N SER A 327 33.63 46.91 52.81
CA SER A 327 32.27 47.48 52.77
C SER A 327 31.74 47.61 51.34
N THR A 328 31.12 46.55 50.81
CA THR A 328 30.75 46.43 49.40
C THR A 328 29.24 46.37 49.12
N VAL A 329 28.88 46.66 47.86
CA VAL A 329 27.57 46.41 47.23
C VAL A 329 27.79 46.03 45.77
N THR A 330 27.00 45.11 45.22
CA THR A 330 27.04 44.73 43.80
C THR A 330 25.93 45.47 43.06
N ALA A 331 26.25 46.07 41.92
CA ALA A 331 25.30 46.80 41.06
C ALA A 331 25.92 47.05 39.67
N CYS A 332 25.12 47.11 38.61
CA CYS A 332 25.62 47.45 37.27
C CYS A 332 26.12 48.91 37.17
N ALA A 333 25.52 49.82 37.93
CA ALA A 333 25.91 51.23 37.97
C ALA A 333 26.35 51.70 39.36
N GLN A 334 27.37 52.56 39.42
CA GLN A 334 27.96 53.11 40.65
C GLN A 334 26.91 53.65 41.64
N PRO A 335 26.70 52.99 42.79
CA PRO A 335 25.81 53.50 43.82
C PRO A 335 26.36 54.77 44.47
N SER A 336 25.47 55.70 44.82
CA SER A 336 25.88 56.98 45.42
C SER A 336 26.62 56.78 46.75
N GLY A 337 27.88 57.21 46.82
CA GLY A 337 28.75 57.08 47.99
C GLY A 337 29.62 55.81 47.99
N TYR A 338 29.69 55.13 46.84
CA TYR A 338 30.59 54.01 46.59
C TYR A 338 31.41 54.30 45.33
N VAL A 339 32.58 53.67 45.17
CA VAL A 339 33.51 53.78 44.05
C VAL A 339 33.98 52.38 43.64
N GLY A 340 34.43 52.22 42.39
CA GLY A 340 34.79 50.89 41.87
C GLY A 340 36.18 50.43 42.32
N ASP A 341 36.95 51.32 42.94
CA ASP A 341 38.33 51.09 43.32
C ASP A 341 38.42 50.77 44.81
N ASP A 342 38.90 49.58 45.19
CA ASP A 342 38.89 49.05 46.56
C ASP A 342 40.21 49.16 47.31
N THR A 343 41.14 49.88 46.70
CA THR A 343 42.54 49.88 47.09
C THR A 343 42.86 50.96 48.13
N ASP A 344 41.84 51.55 48.77
CA ASP A 344 42.08 52.50 49.85
C ASP A 344 42.56 51.76 51.11
N CYS A 345 43.82 51.97 51.48
CA CYS A 345 44.39 51.38 52.68
C CYS A 345 44.04 52.16 53.98
N ASP A 346 43.42 53.34 53.89
CA ASP A 346 42.83 54.11 55.00
C ASP A 346 41.67 55.05 54.53
N ASP A 347 40.46 54.49 54.36
CA ASP A 347 39.16 55.12 53.93
C ASP A 347 38.63 56.26 54.85
N ALA A 348 39.51 56.85 55.66
CA ALA A 348 39.26 58.04 56.46
C ALA A 348 40.25 59.19 56.20
N ASP A 349 41.29 59.00 55.37
CA ASP A 349 42.32 59.99 55.06
C ASP A 349 42.75 60.05 53.57
N GLY A 350 42.07 60.88 52.78
CA GLY A 350 42.29 61.00 51.32
C GLY A 350 43.59 61.64 50.83
N ALA A 351 44.67 61.52 51.61
CA ALA A 351 46.05 61.74 51.17
C ALA A 351 46.86 60.43 51.08
N VAL A 352 46.26 59.30 51.44
CA VAL A 352 46.84 57.95 51.41
C VAL A 352 45.93 57.12 50.53
N ASN A 353 46.32 56.99 49.26
CA ASN A 353 45.56 56.28 48.25
C ASN A 353 46.46 56.01 47.06
N PRO A 354 46.15 55.03 46.20
CA PRO A 354 47.05 54.63 45.11
C PRO A 354 47.35 55.63 44.00
N ALA A 355 46.76 56.83 44.00
CA ALA A 355 47.22 57.92 43.13
C ALA A 355 48.08 58.95 43.85
N ALA A 356 48.37 58.77 45.14
CA ALA A 356 49.38 59.56 45.82
C ALA A 356 50.73 59.37 45.12
N THR A 357 51.49 60.47 44.97
CA THR A 357 52.79 60.38 44.28
C THR A 357 53.85 59.89 45.26
N GLU A 358 54.35 58.69 44.99
CA GLU A 358 55.40 58.08 45.79
C GLU A 358 56.70 58.87 45.73
N VAL A 359 57.27 59.09 46.91
CA VAL A 359 58.54 59.79 47.08
C VAL A 359 59.31 59.08 48.16
N CYS A 360 60.60 58.77 47.95
CA CYS A 360 61.38 57.95 48.90
C CYS A 360 61.46 58.58 50.33
N ASN A 361 60.46 58.36 51.18
CA ASN A 361 60.17 59.01 52.46
C ASN A 361 59.73 58.08 53.62
N GLY A 362 59.29 56.85 53.36
CA GLY A 362 59.03 55.82 54.35
C GLY A 362 57.57 55.63 54.78
N VAL A 363 56.62 56.16 54.00
CA VAL A 363 55.18 55.90 54.07
C VAL A 363 54.80 55.26 52.75
N ASP A 364 53.94 54.25 52.80
CA ASP A 364 53.29 53.67 51.62
C ASP A 364 52.15 54.63 51.25
N ASP A 365 52.51 55.72 50.56
CA ASP A 365 51.58 56.81 50.30
C ASP A 365 50.55 56.39 49.23
N ASP A 366 50.93 55.48 48.33
CA ASP A 366 50.12 54.90 47.25
C ASP A 366 49.56 53.49 47.53
N CYS A 367 49.55 53.05 48.78
CA CYS A 367 48.89 51.81 49.22
C CYS A 367 49.30 50.55 48.41
N ASP A 368 50.49 50.53 47.82
CA ASP A 368 50.99 49.42 46.99
C ASP A 368 51.61 48.29 47.84
N GLY A 369 51.74 48.52 49.16
CA GLY A 369 52.23 47.57 50.14
C GLY A 369 53.74 47.57 50.30
N ASP A 370 54.46 48.32 49.48
CA ASP A 370 55.88 48.59 49.58
C ASP A 370 56.11 49.96 50.22
N THR A 371 57.35 50.33 50.42
CA THR A 371 57.66 51.58 51.12
C THR A 371 58.91 52.14 50.47
N ASP A 372 58.71 53.16 49.63
CA ASP A 372 59.70 53.83 48.77
C ASP A 372 60.19 53.04 47.53
N GLU A 373 59.48 53.26 46.41
CA GLU A 373 59.62 52.59 45.10
C GLU A 373 60.81 53.05 44.20
N ASP A 374 61.20 52.20 43.24
CA ASP A 374 62.35 52.37 42.31
C ASP A 374 62.09 53.36 41.14
N ASP A 375 60.86 53.83 40.96
CA ASP A 375 60.41 54.78 39.94
C ASP A 375 60.14 56.19 40.49
N ALA A 376 60.52 56.42 41.76
CA ALA A 376 60.57 57.73 42.36
C ALA A 376 61.20 58.72 41.37
N SER A 377 60.68 59.96 41.36
CA SER A 377 60.92 60.99 40.34
C SER A 377 62.40 61.31 39.96
N ASP A 378 63.39 60.59 40.49
CA ASP A 378 64.83 60.67 40.29
C ASP A 378 65.62 59.37 39.83
N ALA A 379 65.07 58.38 39.05
CA ALA A 379 65.73 57.10 38.59
C ALA A 379 66.27 56.98 37.09
N SER A 380 66.96 55.87 36.64
CA SER A 380 67.65 55.66 35.30
C SER A 380 67.23 54.42 34.41
N THR A 381 67.14 54.53 33.06
CA THR A 381 66.44 53.58 32.12
C THR A 381 67.25 52.43 31.45
N TRP A 382 66.66 51.22 31.36
CA TRP A 382 67.15 49.93 30.79
C TRP A 382 66.03 49.22 30.00
N TYR A 383 66.29 48.29 29.07
CA TYR A 383 65.25 47.65 28.24
C TYR A 383 65.00 46.22 28.71
N ALA A 384 63.74 45.78 28.82
CA ALA A 384 63.46 44.42 29.26
C ALA A 384 64.01 43.42 28.23
N ASP A 385 64.36 42.24 28.72
CA ASP A 385 64.70 41.03 27.95
C ASP A 385 63.93 39.94 28.69
N ALA A 386 62.60 40.01 28.56
CA ALA A 386 61.70 39.35 29.49
C ALA A 386 61.69 37.83 29.28
N ASP A 387 61.94 37.40 28.05
CA ASP A 387 62.02 36.00 27.66
C ASP A 387 63.46 35.44 27.67
N GLY A 388 64.49 36.30 27.70
CA GLY A 388 65.89 35.93 27.85
C GLY A 388 66.60 35.51 26.55
N ASP A 389 66.07 35.85 25.39
CA ASP A 389 66.65 35.52 24.08
C ASP A 389 67.79 36.47 23.64
N SER A 390 68.01 37.52 24.43
CA SER A 390 69.03 38.59 24.29
C SER A 390 68.68 39.74 23.33
N TYR A 391 67.48 39.78 22.78
CA TYR A 391 66.87 40.99 22.26
C TYR A 391 65.97 41.59 23.35
N GLY A 392 65.50 42.80 23.14
CA GLY A 392 64.76 43.51 24.17
C GLY A 392 63.71 44.39 23.53
N ASP A 393 62.64 44.69 24.25
CA ASP A 393 61.60 45.56 23.74
C ASP A 393 62.04 47.03 23.81
N ALA A 394 62.01 47.71 22.67
CA ALA A 394 62.21 49.16 22.62
C ALA A 394 61.17 49.96 23.42
N ALA A 395 59.99 49.39 23.68
CA ALA A 395 58.91 49.97 24.45
C ALA A 395 58.96 49.59 25.95
N SER A 396 59.48 48.42 26.32
CA SER A 396 59.61 47.98 27.71
C SER A 396 60.92 48.46 28.29
N THR A 397 60.86 49.61 28.98
CA THR A 397 62.04 50.22 29.58
C THR A 397 61.87 50.40 31.09
N LEU A 398 62.78 49.88 31.89
CA LEU A 398 62.77 50.05 33.34
C LEU A 398 63.74 51.12 33.78
N THR A 399 63.18 52.12 34.46
CA THR A 399 63.92 53.24 35.05
C THR A 399 64.10 52.96 36.53
N ALA A 400 65.31 52.54 36.92
CA ALA A 400 65.62 52.11 38.29
C ALA A 400 66.91 52.78 38.80
N CYS A 401 67.14 52.79 40.11
CA CYS A 401 68.33 53.40 40.70
C CYS A 401 69.65 52.63 40.41
N ALA A 402 69.59 51.39 39.88
CA ALA A 402 70.72 50.56 39.41
C ALA A 402 70.28 49.54 38.33
N GLN A 403 71.21 48.99 37.50
CA GLN A 403 70.89 48.03 36.41
C GLN A 403 70.11 46.82 36.94
N PRO A 404 68.83 46.66 36.54
CA PRO A 404 68.00 45.54 36.94
C PRO A 404 68.43 44.23 36.25
N SER A 405 68.18 43.08 36.90
CA SER A 405 68.38 41.75 36.31
C SER A 405 67.21 41.44 35.37
N GLY A 406 67.46 40.87 34.18
CA GLY A 406 66.42 40.63 33.17
C GLY A 406 66.15 41.82 32.25
N TYR A 407 67.08 42.77 32.21
CA TYR A 407 67.01 43.95 31.35
C TYR A 407 68.34 44.11 30.58
N VAL A 408 68.27 44.23 29.26
CA VAL A 408 69.38 44.39 28.31
C VAL A 408 69.38 45.80 27.69
N GLY A 409 70.18 45.98 26.64
CA GLY A 409 70.38 47.27 25.99
C GLY A 409 70.19 47.26 24.48
N ASP A 410 69.79 46.13 23.91
CA ASP A 410 69.40 45.98 22.49
C ASP A 410 67.87 45.95 22.43
N ASP A 411 67.28 46.58 21.42
CA ASP A 411 65.87 46.98 21.42
C ASP A 411 65.07 46.49 20.19
N THR A 412 65.48 45.38 19.58
CA THR A 412 64.97 44.93 18.27
C THR A 412 64.02 43.74 18.33
N ASP A 413 63.44 43.45 19.49
CA ASP A 413 62.43 42.42 19.65
C ASP A 413 61.03 42.94 19.25
N CYS A 414 60.27 42.18 18.46
CA CYS A 414 58.89 42.55 18.09
C CYS A 414 57.84 41.99 19.06
N ASP A 415 58.19 40.98 19.86
CA ASP A 415 57.43 40.51 21.01
C ASP A 415 58.35 39.93 22.10
N ASP A 416 58.96 40.82 22.89
CA ASP A 416 59.92 40.56 23.98
C ASP A 416 59.39 39.73 25.17
N ALA A 417 58.14 39.28 25.07
CA ALA A 417 57.53 38.35 26.02
C ALA A 417 57.62 36.90 25.53
N ASP A 418 57.98 36.66 24.26
CA ASP A 418 58.07 35.33 23.66
C ASP A 418 59.42 35.10 22.95
N ALA A 419 60.27 34.27 23.57
CA ALA A 419 61.58 33.92 23.02
C ALA A 419 61.51 33.14 21.69
N ALA A 420 60.30 32.79 21.22
CA ALA A 420 60.05 32.20 19.92
C ALA A 420 59.60 33.22 18.87
N VAL A 421 59.38 34.50 19.22
CA VAL A 421 58.99 35.58 18.31
C VAL A 421 60.10 36.63 18.26
N ASN A 422 61.05 36.44 17.37
CA ASN A 422 62.18 37.34 17.23
C ASN A 422 62.83 37.17 15.85
N PRO A 423 63.72 38.08 15.42
CA PRO A 423 64.33 38.03 14.08
C PRO A 423 65.13 36.75 13.72
N GLY A 424 65.28 35.80 14.64
CA GLY A 424 65.90 34.48 14.43
C GLY A 424 64.96 33.28 14.61
N ALA A 425 63.66 33.50 14.79
CA ALA A 425 62.61 32.51 15.03
C ALA A 425 62.22 31.70 13.77
N THR A 426 61.32 30.72 13.93
CA THR A 426 60.76 29.89 12.85
C THR A 426 59.23 29.96 12.92
N GLU A 427 58.61 30.35 11.82
CA GLU A 427 57.17 30.65 11.70
C GLU A 427 56.21 29.51 12.06
N VAL A 428 55.06 29.85 12.67
CA VAL A 428 53.99 28.96 13.16
C VAL A 428 52.62 29.54 12.78
N CYS A 429 51.64 28.73 12.33
CA CYS A 429 50.28 29.19 11.96
C CYS A 429 49.47 29.65 13.19
N ASN A 430 49.69 30.86 13.67
CA ASN A 430 49.09 31.38 14.91
C ASN A 430 48.58 32.83 14.76
N GLY A 431 48.65 33.41 13.56
CA GLY A 431 48.27 34.79 13.30
C GLY A 431 49.30 35.82 13.74
N VAL A 432 50.51 35.37 14.09
CA VAL A 432 51.65 36.19 14.54
C VAL A 432 52.77 36.09 13.50
N ASP A 433 53.50 37.20 13.32
CA ASP A 433 54.71 37.28 12.49
C ASP A 433 55.89 36.88 13.38
N ASP A 434 56.14 35.58 13.53
CA ASP A 434 57.04 35.05 14.56
C ASP A 434 58.51 35.44 14.28
N ASP A 435 58.93 35.58 13.02
CA ASP A 435 60.29 36.00 12.67
C ASP A 435 60.48 37.52 12.46
N CYS A 436 59.44 38.31 12.74
CA CYS A 436 59.41 39.77 12.69
C CYS A 436 59.83 40.35 11.31
N ASP A 437 59.61 39.62 10.20
CA ASP A 437 60.03 40.04 8.86
C ASP A 437 58.99 40.89 8.11
N GLY A 438 57.75 40.91 8.63
CA GLY A 438 56.63 41.70 8.14
C GLY A 438 55.55 40.92 7.39
N ASN A 439 55.65 39.58 7.31
CA ASN A 439 54.60 38.70 6.81
C ASN A 439 53.99 37.89 7.97
N THR A 440 52.68 37.64 7.94
CA THR A 440 52.00 36.86 8.99
C THR A 440 51.55 35.52 8.40
N ASP A 441 51.97 34.40 9.00
CA ASP A 441 51.64 33.01 8.66
C ASP A 441 51.91 32.61 7.19
N GLU A 442 53.15 32.25 6.87
CA GLU A 442 53.51 31.79 5.52
C GLU A 442 53.04 30.33 5.24
N ASP A 443 52.86 29.96 3.96
CA ASP A 443 52.33 28.64 3.55
C ASP A 443 53.20 27.43 4.02
N ASP A 444 54.42 27.67 4.52
CA ASP A 444 55.31 26.65 5.11
C ASP A 444 55.52 26.78 6.64
N ALA A 445 54.68 27.58 7.31
CA ALA A 445 54.66 27.74 8.77
C ALA A 445 54.30 26.43 9.50
N SER A 446 54.88 26.25 10.68
CA SER A 446 54.62 25.06 11.49
C SER A 446 53.20 25.08 12.09
N GLY A 447 52.43 24.00 11.92
CA GLY A 447 51.03 23.95 12.37
C GLY A 447 49.99 24.23 11.29
N ALA A 448 50.39 24.46 10.04
CA ALA A 448 49.47 24.49 8.90
C ALA A 448 48.74 23.15 8.74
N SER A 449 47.41 23.20 8.67
CA SER A 449 46.59 22.03 8.38
C SER A 449 46.80 21.58 6.94
N THR A 450 46.71 20.28 6.73
CA THR A 450 46.68 19.70 5.39
C THR A 450 45.22 19.67 4.97
N TRP A 451 44.94 20.21 3.79
CA TRP A 451 43.63 20.22 3.13
C TRP A 451 43.71 19.37 1.87
N TYR A 452 42.60 18.78 1.46
CA TYR A 452 42.51 17.79 0.40
C TYR A 452 41.63 18.34 -0.71
N ALA A 453 42.07 18.24 -1.97
CA ALA A 453 41.30 18.78 -3.08
C ALA A 453 39.97 18.04 -3.17
N ASP A 454 38.90 18.77 -3.47
CA ASP A 454 37.54 18.26 -3.67
C ASP A 454 37.12 18.68 -5.09
N ALA A 455 37.26 17.78 -6.05
CA ALA A 455 37.17 18.10 -7.47
C ALA A 455 35.77 17.92 -8.07
N ASP A 456 34.93 17.09 -7.47
CA ASP A 456 33.55 16.82 -7.87
C ASP A 456 32.49 17.47 -6.96
N GLY A 457 32.87 17.91 -5.76
CA GLY A 457 32.08 18.77 -4.87
C GLY A 457 31.23 18.02 -3.85
N ASP A 458 31.58 16.79 -3.48
CA ASP A 458 30.84 15.96 -2.51
C ASP A 458 31.24 16.21 -1.04
N SER A 459 32.28 17.01 -0.81
CA SER A 459 32.85 17.39 0.50
C SER A 459 33.86 16.41 1.11
N TYR A 460 34.24 15.36 0.39
CA TYR A 460 35.42 14.54 0.67
C TYR A 460 36.55 14.94 -0.30
N GLY A 461 37.80 14.52 -0.05
CA GLY A 461 38.90 14.96 -0.92
C GLY A 461 40.10 14.03 -1.02
N ASP A 462 40.86 14.15 -2.11
CA ASP A 462 41.97 13.26 -2.45
C ASP A 462 43.18 13.41 -1.51
N ALA A 463 43.46 12.35 -0.74
CA ALA A 463 44.67 12.22 0.10
C ALA A 463 45.99 12.44 -0.66
N ALA A 464 46.02 12.23 -1.99
CA ALA A 464 47.18 12.46 -2.85
C ALA A 464 47.27 13.90 -3.40
N SER A 465 46.19 14.68 -3.33
CA SER A 465 46.08 16.06 -3.83
C SER A 465 45.91 17.04 -2.67
N THR A 466 47.03 17.32 -1.99
CA THR A 466 47.01 18.15 -0.78
C THR A 466 47.47 19.59 -1.00
N ALA A 467 46.91 20.49 -0.22
CA ALA A 467 47.40 21.85 -0.01
C ALA A 467 47.60 22.08 1.49
N THR A 468 48.76 22.61 1.87
CA THR A 468 49.05 22.98 3.26
C THR A 468 48.79 24.46 3.43
N ALA A 469 47.87 24.80 4.35
CA ALA A 469 47.49 26.18 4.60
C ALA A 469 46.89 26.33 6.01
N CYS A 470 47.06 27.51 6.61
CA CYS A 470 46.50 27.80 7.93
C CYS A 470 44.96 27.96 7.92
N ALA A 471 44.32 28.12 6.75
CA ALA A 471 42.86 28.19 6.57
C ALA A 471 42.43 27.43 5.30
N GLN A 472 41.18 26.94 5.26
CA GLN A 472 40.63 26.13 4.16
C GLN A 472 40.76 26.83 2.80
N PRO A 473 41.58 26.30 1.88
CA PRO A 473 41.64 26.80 0.51
C PRO A 473 40.32 26.52 -0.23
N SER A 474 39.95 27.40 -1.16
CA SER A 474 38.75 27.18 -1.99
C SER A 474 38.94 25.97 -2.92
N GLY A 475 37.98 25.03 -2.89
CA GLY A 475 38.05 23.76 -3.62
C GLY A 475 38.86 22.67 -2.90
N TYR A 476 39.04 22.81 -1.59
CA TYR A 476 39.68 21.83 -0.72
C TYR A 476 38.84 21.64 0.56
N VAL A 477 38.87 20.45 1.15
CA VAL A 477 38.15 20.06 2.38
C VAL A 477 39.10 19.46 3.42
N GLY A 478 38.59 19.26 4.64
CA GLY A 478 39.37 18.77 5.78
C GLY A 478 39.37 17.25 5.93
N ASP A 479 38.47 16.56 5.24
CA ASP A 479 38.34 15.11 5.23
C ASP A 479 39.10 14.52 4.02
N ASP A 480 39.84 13.43 4.23
CA ASP A 480 40.73 12.81 3.22
C ASP A 480 40.35 11.39 2.84
N THR A 481 39.10 11.05 3.08
CA THR A 481 38.55 9.69 2.97
C THR A 481 37.99 9.36 1.59
N ASP A 482 38.09 10.28 0.63
CA ASP A 482 37.68 10.06 -0.75
C ASP A 482 38.64 9.12 -1.51
N CYS A 483 38.10 8.04 -2.05
CA CYS A 483 38.83 7.04 -2.81
C CYS A 483 38.80 7.27 -4.34
N ASP A 484 37.91 8.12 -4.88
CA ASP A 484 37.93 8.66 -6.26
C ASP A 484 37.36 10.10 -6.35
N ASP A 485 38.20 11.09 -6.03
CA ASP A 485 38.00 12.57 -6.12
C ASP A 485 37.74 13.12 -7.55
N THR A 486 37.20 12.30 -8.43
CA THR A 486 36.68 12.74 -9.72
C THR A 486 35.25 12.29 -9.99
N ASP A 487 34.66 11.51 -9.09
CA ASP A 487 33.32 10.96 -9.18
C ASP A 487 32.62 10.96 -7.82
N ALA A 488 31.72 11.93 -7.63
CA ALA A 488 30.94 12.11 -6.39
C ALA A 488 30.03 10.92 -6.00
N ALA A 489 30.00 9.85 -6.79
CA ALA A 489 29.31 8.59 -6.47
C ALA A 489 30.27 7.54 -5.84
N ILE A 490 31.51 7.93 -5.53
CA ILE A 490 32.53 7.10 -4.90
C ILE A 490 33.09 7.89 -3.71
N SER A 491 32.40 7.84 -2.58
CA SER A 491 32.78 8.56 -1.37
C SER A 491 32.19 7.90 -0.11
N PRO A 492 32.70 8.20 1.09
CA PRO A 492 32.20 7.62 2.33
C PRO A 492 30.70 7.78 2.56
N GLY A 493 29.99 6.66 2.62
CA GLY A 493 28.55 6.57 2.84
C GLY A 493 27.70 6.49 1.58
N GLU A 494 28.31 6.41 0.38
CA GLU A 494 27.61 6.05 -0.85
C GLU A 494 27.35 4.54 -0.93
N PRO A 495 26.25 4.06 -1.54
CA PRO A 495 25.96 2.62 -1.67
C PRO A 495 26.97 1.88 -2.57
N GLU A 496 27.33 0.64 -2.19
CA GLU A 496 28.18 -0.25 -2.98
C GLU A 496 27.49 -0.70 -4.27
N ILE A 497 28.23 -0.68 -5.40
CA ILE A 497 27.74 -1.21 -6.68
C ILE A 497 28.35 -2.59 -6.90
N CYS A 498 27.53 -3.62 -6.79
CA CYS A 498 28.00 -5.00 -6.85
C CYS A 498 28.70 -5.36 -8.18
N ASP A 499 29.79 -6.13 -8.06
CA ASP A 499 30.54 -6.75 -9.16
C ASP A 499 31.22 -5.76 -10.14
N ASP A 500 31.37 -4.49 -9.77
CA ASP A 500 32.08 -3.51 -10.59
C ASP A 500 33.58 -3.39 -10.23
N ASN A 501 33.99 -4.02 -9.12
CA ASN A 501 35.35 -4.02 -8.55
C ASN A 501 35.87 -2.64 -8.17
N ILE A 502 34.96 -1.74 -7.83
CA ILE A 502 35.20 -0.45 -7.20
C ILE A 502 34.83 -0.61 -5.71
N ASP A 503 35.33 0.31 -4.90
CA ASP A 503 35.04 0.47 -3.48
C ASP A 503 34.33 1.83 -3.46
N ASN A 504 33.00 1.80 -3.56
CA ASN A 504 32.14 2.98 -3.74
C ASN A 504 31.98 3.75 -2.43
N ASP A 505 31.99 3.07 -1.30
CA ASP A 505 31.81 3.66 0.02
C ASP A 505 33.13 3.96 0.75
N CYS A 506 34.27 3.63 0.12
CA CYS A 506 35.62 3.89 0.60
C CYS A 506 35.94 3.26 1.98
N ASP A 507 35.25 2.20 2.40
CA ASP A 507 35.49 1.53 3.67
C ASP A 507 36.73 0.59 3.64
N GLY A 508 37.19 0.29 2.42
CA GLY A 508 38.41 -0.47 2.13
C GLY A 508 38.17 -1.91 1.69
N ASP A 509 36.93 -2.36 1.61
CA ASP A 509 36.51 -3.65 1.07
C ASP A 509 35.74 -3.42 -0.25
N THR A 510 36.26 -3.94 -1.36
CA THR A 510 35.63 -3.81 -2.69
C THR A 510 34.49 -4.80 -2.85
N ASP A 511 33.34 -4.35 -3.35
CA ASP A 511 32.15 -5.16 -3.64
C ASP A 511 31.61 -5.87 -2.38
N GLU A 512 31.24 -5.12 -1.34
CA GLU A 512 30.79 -5.66 -0.03
C GLU A 512 29.46 -6.42 -0.07
N CYS A 513 28.79 -6.45 -1.22
CA CYS A 513 27.57 -7.19 -1.44
C CYS A 513 27.67 -8.66 -1.03
N LEU A 514 26.53 -9.26 -0.67
CA LEU A 514 26.43 -10.69 -0.40
C LEU A 514 26.92 -11.49 -1.62
N SER A 515 28.19 -11.90 -1.61
CA SER A 515 28.81 -12.57 -2.76
C SER A 515 29.63 -13.81 -2.37
N GLY A 516 29.69 -14.75 -3.29
CA GLY A 516 30.48 -15.97 -3.11
C GLY A 516 29.81 -17.01 -2.20
N THR A 517 30.60 -17.66 -1.33
CA THR A 517 30.10 -18.78 -0.51
C THR A 517 30.48 -18.60 0.95
N VAL A 518 29.47 -18.56 1.81
CA VAL A 518 29.62 -18.40 3.27
C VAL A 518 28.99 -19.57 4.03
N ALA A 519 29.44 -19.75 5.27
CA ALA A 519 28.80 -20.67 6.19
C ALA A 519 27.61 -19.99 6.87
N ALA A 520 26.55 -20.73 7.20
CA ALA A 520 25.42 -20.21 7.96
C ALA A 520 25.82 -19.55 9.30
N SER A 521 26.91 -20.02 9.93
CA SER A 521 27.46 -19.38 11.15
C SER A 521 28.15 -18.03 10.92
N GLY A 522 28.27 -17.59 9.67
CA GLY A 522 28.72 -16.25 9.28
C GLY A 522 27.60 -15.21 9.21
N ALA A 523 26.36 -15.58 9.53
CA ALA A 523 25.23 -14.66 9.62
C ALA A 523 25.48 -13.54 10.65
N ASP A 524 25.01 -12.34 10.35
CA ASP A 524 25.13 -11.15 11.20
C ASP A 524 24.31 -11.30 12.49
N ALA A 525 23.16 -11.96 12.36
CA ALA A 525 22.32 -12.30 13.49
C ALA A 525 21.71 -13.70 13.40
N VAL A 526 21.40 -14.27 14.58
CA VAL A 526 20.83 -15.61 14.70
C VAL A 526 19.80 -15.66 15.81
N ILE A 527 18.57 -16.06 15.49
CA ILE A 527 17.52 -16.34 16.47
C ILE A 527 17.47 -17.84 16.74
N VAL A 528 17.60 -18.26 18.00
CA VAL A 528 17.74 -19.68 18.37
C VAL A 528 16.64 -20.19 19.30
N GLY A 529 16.24 -21.45 19.09
CA GLY A 529 15.52 -22.24 20.09
C GLY A 529 16.39 -22.61 21.29
N THR A 530 15.78 -23.07 22.39
CA THR A 530 16.51 -23.32 23.65
C THR A 530 16.48 -24.76 24.12
N ALA A 531 15.53 -25.57 23.64
CA ALA A 531 15.32 -26.94 24.07
C ALA A 531 15.22 -27.91 22.88
N THR A 532 15.38 -29.19 23.20
CA THR A 532 15.34 -30.28 22.22
C THR A 532 13.95 -30.41 21.60
N ASN A 533 13.87 -30.38 20.28
CA ASN A 533 12.64 -30.45 19.49
C ASN A 533 11.74 -29.22 19.68
N ASP A 534 12.30 -28.02 19.88
CA ASP A 534 11.50 -26.79 19.79
C ASP A 534 11.09 -26.51 18.33
N TYR A 535 11.96 -26.84 17.38
CA TYR A 535 11.78 -26.61 15.95
C TYR A 535 11.43 -25.15 15.59
N VAL A 536 12.16 -24.21 16.19
CA VAL A 536 12.07 -22.78 15.89
C VAL A 536 12.45 -22.50 14.43
N GLY A 537 11.71 -21.65 13.75
CA GLY A 537 11.95 -21.30 12.35
C GLY A 537 11.36 -22.32 11.38
N VAL A 538 10.28 -23.01 11.76
CA VAL A 538 9.60 -23.94 10.82
C VAL A 538 8.91 -23.21 9.67
N ASP A 539 8.53 -21.98 9.95
CA ASP A 539 8.03 -20.97 9.03
C ASP A 539 8.36 -19.62 9.67
N VAL A 540 8.78 -18.66 8.87
CA VAL A 540 9.22 -17.32 9.28
C VAL A 540 8.64 -16.34 8.28
N GLN A 541 7.94 -15.33 8.77
CA GLN A 541 7.32 -14.31 7.93
C GLN A 541 7.57 -12.94 8.56
N PRO A 542 7.79 -11.89 7.76
CA PRO A 542 7.74 -10.53 8.27
C PRO A 542 6.38 -10.26 8.91
N ALA A 543 6.41 -9.52 10.01
CA ALA A 543 5.24 -9.01 10.70
C ALA A 543 4.96 -7.54 10.37
N GLY A 544 5.81 -6.90 9.55
CA GLY A 544 5.91 -5.45 9.44
C GLY A 544 6.44 -4.84 10.74
N ASP A 545 6.48 -3.52 10.81
CA ASP A 545 6.77 -2.78 12.04
C ASP A 545 5.54 -2.81 12.99
N VAL A 546 5.54 -3.74 13.95
CA VAL A 546 4.41 -3.91 14.90
C VAL A 546 4.53 -3.04 16.14
N ASP A 547 5.66 -2.36 16.38
CA ASP A 547 5.83 -1.47 17.53
C ASP A 547 6.08 0.01 17.20
N GLY A 548 6.17 0.36 15.92
CA GLY A 548 6.21 1.70 15.35
C GLY A 548 7.60 2.33 15.41
N ASP A 549 8.67 1.54 15.44
CA ASP A 549 10.05 2.03 15.55
C ASP A 549 10.77 2.22 14.20
N GLY A 550 10.16 1.76 13.12
CA GLY A 550 10.67 1.87 11.75
C GLY A 550 11.36 0.61 11.22
N ASP A 551 11.63 -0.39 12.06
CA ASP A 551 12.26 -1.65 11.65
C ASP A 551 11.18 -2.74 11.45
N ASP A 552 11.35 -3.61 10.45
CA ASP A 552 10.44 -4.74 10.28
C ASP A 552 10.66 -5.79 11.37
N ASP A 553 9.55 -6.38 11.83
CA ASP A 553 9.56 -7.44 12.84
C ASP A 553 9.36 -8.83 12.22
N LEU A 554 9.67 -9.87 12.98
CA LEU A 554 9.51 -11.27 12.53
C LEU A 554 8.52 -12.06 13.36
N LEU A 555 7.59 -12.73 12.68
CA LEU A 555 6.77 -13.79 13.27
C LEU A 555 7.37 -15.16 12.94
N ILE A 556 7.74 -15.90 13.99
CA ILE A 556 8.49 -17.16 13.88
C ILE A 556 7.68 -18.33 14.45
N GLY A 557 7.39 -19.33 13.61
CA GLY A 557 6.75 -20.58 14.02
C GLY A 557 7.71 -21.54 14.73
N ALA A 558 7.21 -22.22 15.76
CA ALA A 558 7.97 -23.23 16.52
C ALA A 558 7.06 -24.38 16.99
N PHE A 559 6.71 -25.29 16.07
CA PHE A 559 5.67 -26.30 16.28
C PHE A 559 5.92 -27.29 17.42
N GLY A 560 7.19 -27.47 17.85
CA GLY A 560 7.55 -28.37 18.93
C GLY A 560 7.78 -27.69 20.28
N TYR A 561 7.74 -26.36 20.34
CA TYR A 561 8.09 -25.61 21.54
C TYR A 561 7.32 -26.08 22.77
N ASN A 562 8.03 -26.42 23.86
CA ASN A 562 7.47 -27.00 25.10
C ASN A 562 6.56 -28.23 24.89
N GLY A 563 6.68 -28.92 23.76
CA GLY A 563 5.83 -30.04 23.35
C GLY A 563 4.41 -29.65 22.94
N GLY A 564 4.11 -28.35 22.91
CA GLY A 564 2.80 -27.76 22.57
C GLY A 564 2.75 -27.03 21.22
N GLY A 565 3.88 -26.44 20.85
CA GLY A 565 4.00 -25.50 19.75
C GLY A 565 3.69 -24.06 20.18
N ALA A 566 4.32 -23.10 19.52
CA ALA A 566 4.09 -21.67 19.70
C ALA A 566 4.46 -20.90 18.42
N ALA A 567 4.08 -19.64 18.34
CA ALA A 567 4.71 -18.64 17.49
C ALA A 567 5.31 -17.51 18.35
N PHE A 568 6.35 -16.87 17.85
CA PHE A 568 7.10 -15.83 18.54
C PHE A 568 7.16 -14.58 17.67
N LEU A 569 6.74 -13.44 18.21
CA LEU A 569 6.98 -12.14 17.60
C LEU A 569 8.30 -11.59 18.13
N MET A 570 9.27 -11.43 17.24
CA MET A 570 10.61 -10.92 17.52
C MET A 570 10.72 -9.53 16.90
N LEU A 571 11.11 -8.55 17.70
CA LEU A 571 11.23 -7.18 17.21
C LEU A 571 12.58 -6.94 16.52
N GLY A 572 12.58 -6.09 15.49
CA GLY A 572 13.76 -5.39 15.00
C GLY A 572 14.33 -4.41 16.06
N PRO A 573 15.59 -3.96 15.91
CA PRO A 573 16.62 -4.56 15.10
C PRO A 573 17.21 -5.81 15.80
N VAL A 574 17.44 -6.90 15.06
CA VAL A 574 17.92 -8.16 15.64
C VAL A 574 19.43 -8.30 15.54
N SER A 575 20.21 -7.93 16.55
CA SER A 575 21.68 -8.08 16.51
C SER A 575 22.24 -9.29 17.26
N GLY A 576 23.23 -9.98 16.65
CA GLY A 576 23.93 -11.11 17.26
C GLY A 576 23.06 -12.33 17.53
N THR A 577 23.37 -13.13 18.55
CA THR A 577 22.58 -14.34 18.87
C THR A 577 21.51 -14.07 19.93
N VAL A 578 20.24 -14.18 19.53
CA VAL A 578 19.05 -13.93 20.36
C VAL A 578 18.25 -15.23 20.54
N SER A 579 17.57 -15.38 21.68
CA SER A 579 16.74 -16.56 21.97
C SER A 579 15.27 -16.23 21.80
N VAL A 580 14.46 -17.12 21.24
CA VAL A 580 12.99 -16.94 21.14
C VAL A 580 12.29 -16.70 22.49
N THR A 581 12.95 -16.97 23.61
CA THR A 581 12.43 -16.65 24.95
C THR A 581 12.44 -15.16 25.29
N SER A 582 13.13 -14.32 24.52
CA SER A 582 13.07 -12.86 24.64
C SER A 582 12.09 -12.22 23.66
N ALA A 583 11.29 -13.03 22.95
CA ALA A 583 10.24 -12.54 22.06
C ALA A 583 9.33 -11.53 22.75
N TYR A 584 8.94 -10.50 21.99
CA TYR A 584 8.01 -9.48 22.44
C TYR A 584 6.63 -10.06 22.70
N ALA A 585 6.17 -10.95 21.81
CA ALA A 585 4.98 -11.78 22.03
C ALA A 585 5.28 -13.27 21.89
N THR A 586 4.64 -14.09 22.73
CA THR A 586 4.61 -15.55 22.61
C THR A 586 3.16 -16.00 22.49
N LEU A 587 2.82 -16.54 21.32
CA LEU A 587 1.47 -17.00 20.98
C LEU A 587 1.39 -18.51 21.14
N ALA A 588 0.69 -18.98 22.17
CA ALA A 588 0.53 -20.40 22.44
C ALA A 588 -0.78 -20.70 23.17
N PRO A 589 -1.45 -21.84 22.90
CA PRO A 589 -2.66 -22.19 23.63
C PRO A 589 -2.34 -22.60 25.08
N SER A 590 -3.22 -22.24 26.01
CA SER A 590 -3.09 -22.63 27.43
C SER A 590 -3.30 -24.13 27.70
N SER A 591 -3.62 -24.93 26.69
CA SER A 591 -3.81 -26.38 26.77
C SER A 591 -2.77 -27.13 25.92
N GLY A 592 -2.42 -28.35 26.31
CA GLY A 592 -1.37 -29.17 25.66
C GLY A 592 -1.71 -29.67 24.25
N ALA A 593 -1.89 -28.73 23.33
CA ALA A 593 -1.90 -28.91 21.89
C ALA A 593 -0.58 -29.56 21.43
N VAL A 594 -0.48 -29.92 20.16
CA VAL A 594 0.77 -30.39 19.55
C VAL A 594 0.82 -29.78 18.15
N ASP A 595 1.97 -29.27 17.73
CA ASP A 595 2.16 -28.70 16.38
C ASP A 595 1.43 -27.36 16.13
N VAL A 596 1.43 -26.43 17.09
CA VAL A 596 0.97 -25.04 16.91
C VAL A 596 2.11 -24.16 16.38
N GLY A 597 1.84 -23.27 15.43
CA GLY A 597 2.86 -22.48 14.76
C GLY A 597 3.60 -23.30 13.71
N MET A 598 2.88 -24.15 12.97
CA MET A 598 3.43 -24.87 11.81
C MET A 598 3.59 -23.96 10.60
N THR A 599 2.66 -23.03 10.43
CA THR A 599 2.75 -21.91 9.50
C THR A 599 2.30 -20.66 10.22
N VAL A 600 2.81 -19.52 9.79
CA VAL A 600 2.53 -18.20 10.33
C VAL A 600 2.30 -17.21 9.19
N GLY A 601 1.74 -16.05 9.50
CA GLY A 601 1.57 -14.96 8.56
C GLY A 601 1.14 -13.71 9.32
N ALA A 602 1.31 -12.55 8.71
CA ALA A 602 0.96 -11.29 9.34
C ALA A 602 0.42 -10.29 8.30
N GLY A 603 -0.44 -9.38 8.74
CA GLY A 603 -1.03 -8.36 7.88
C GLY A 603 -2.27 -7.74 8.51
N ASP A 604 -2.65 -6.55 8.09
CA ASP A 604 -3.79 -5.80 8.63
C ASP A 604 -5.13 -6.34 8.08
N LEU A 605 -5.69 -7.34 8.76
CA LEU A 605 -6.90 -8.04 8.33
C LEU A 605 -8.18 -7.35 8.79
N ASN A 606 -8.09 -6.35 9.67
CA ASN A 606 -9.24 -5.60 10.19
C ASN A 606 -9.26 -4.12 9.81
N GLY A 607 -8.22 -3.64 9.11
CA GLY A 607 -8.07 -2.28 8.62
C GLY A 607 -7.82 -1.27 9.73
N ASP A 608 -7.14 -1.66 10.83
CA ASP A 608 -6.84 -0.75 11.93
C ASP A 608 -5.42 -0.14 11.86
N GLY A 609 -4.67 -0.45 10.81
CA GLY A 609 -3.32 0.02 10.56
C GLY A 609 -2.24 -0.74 11.33
N THR A 610 -2.60 -1.70 12.19
CA THR A 610 -1.63 -2.54 12.91
C THR A 610 -1.65 -3.96 12.33
N PRO A 611 -0.49 -4.57 12.03
CA PRO A 611 -0.48 -5.94 11.53
C PRO A 611 -1.10 -6.94 12.52
N ASP A 612 -2.06 -7.73 12.03
CA ASP A 612 -2.64 -8.86 12.75
C ASP A 612 -1.81 -10.12 12.53
N LEU A 613 -1.83 -11.04 13.50
CA LEU A 613 -0.99 -12.25 13.49
C LEU A 613 -1.83 -13.51 13.25
N LEU A 614 -1.41 -14.31 12.28
CA LEU A 614 -1.97 -15.61 11.95
C LEU A 614 -1.06 -16.74 12.44
N VAL A 615 -1.63 -17.69 13.17
CA VAL A 615 -0.90 -18.87 13.66
C VAL A 615 -1.69 -20.13 13.36
N SER A 616 -1.07 -21.11 12.69
CA SER A 616 -1.76 -22.35 12.35
C SER A 616 -1.53 -23.49 13.35
N HIS A 617 -2.52 -24.36 13.48
CA HIS A 617 -2.41 -25.64 14.18
C HIS A 617 -3.11 -26.73 13.34
N PRO A 618 -2.44 -27.27 12.31
CA PRO A 618 -3.10 -28.09 11.30
C PRO A 618 -3.54 -29.47 11.78
N ASN A 619 -3.01 -29.93 12.91
CA ASN A 619 -3.41 -31.19 13.54
C ASN A 619 -4.51 -31.03 14.61
N ASP A 620 -5.09 -29.83 14.75
CA ASP A 620 -6.15 -29.56 15.71
C ASP A 620 -7.34 -30.51 15.55
N ASN A 621 -7.88 -30.94 16.69
CA ASN A 621 -8.95 -31.93 16.78
C ASN A 621 -10.27 -31.37 17.32
N THR A 622 -10.36 -30.05 17.51
CA THR A 622 -11.48 -29.40 18.18
C THR A 622 -12.76 -29.50 17.36
N ALA A 623 -12.68 -29.18 16.06
CA ALA A 623 -13.82 -29.30 15.15
C ALA A 623 -14.05 -30.75 14.66
N ALA A 624 -13.00 -31.43 14.22
CA ALA A 624 -12.98 -32.84 13.86
C ALA A 624 -11.53 -33.38 13.90
N THR A 625 -11.33 -34.70 13.78
CA THR A 625 -9.99 -35.30 13.82
C THR A 625 -9.07 -34.71 12.75
N SER A 626 -8.01 -34.02 13.16
CA SER A 626 -7.08 -33.28 12.29
C SER A 626 -7.79 -32.39 11.28
N ALA A 627 -8.84 -31.69 11.71
CA ALA A 627 -9.49 -30.68 10.91
C ALA A 627 -8.53 -29.50 10.65
N GLY A 628 -7.69 -29.19 11.63
CA GLY A 628 -6.83 -28.00 11.61
C GLY A 628 -7.60 -26.72 11.94
N VAL A 629 -6.87 -25.73 12.41
CA VAL A 629 -7.36 -24.38 12.71
C VAL A 629 -6.28 -23.35 12.41
N VAL A 630 -6.69 -22.17 11.97
CA VAL A 630 -5.85 -20.97 11.95
C VAL A 630 -6.43 -20.00 12.98
N TYR A 631 -5.57 -19.49 13.86
CA TYR A 631 -5.88 -18.48 14.87
C TYR A 631 -5.53 -17.11 14.29
N LEU A 632 -6.41 -16.14 14.46
CA LEU A 632 -6.21 -14.72 14.16
C LEU A 632 -6.16 -13.95 15.47
N VAL A 633 -5.05 -13.27 15.71
CA VAL A 633 -4.82 -12.40 16.87
C VAL A 633 -4.64 -11.00 16.34
N HIS A 634 -5.51 -10.08 16.75
CA HIS A 634 -5.40 -8.72 16.25
C HIS A 634 -4.23 -7.99 16.91
N GLY A 635 -3.59 -7.10 16.15
CA GLY A 635 -2.51 -6.24 16.62
C GLY A 635 -2.98 -5.16 17.61
N PRO A 636 -2.05 -4.52 18.34
CA PRO A 636 -0.68 -4.96 18.60
C PRO A 636 -0.65 -6.08 19.66
N ALA A 637 0.09 -7.16 19.39
CA ALA A 637 0.23 -8.28 20.30
C ALA A 637 1.52 -8.18 21.15
N SER A 638 1.42 -8.38 22.46
CA SER A 638 2.59 -8.40 23.35
C SER A 638 2.45 -9.39 24.51
N GLY A 639 3.59 -9.81 25.06
CA GLY A 639 3.67 -10.75 26.17
C GLY A 639 3.12 -12.14 25.83
N ALA A 640 2.47 -12.80 26.78
CA ALA A 640 1.93 -14.14 26.58
C ALA A 640 0.48 -14.08 26.08
N VAL A 641 0.25 -14.52 24.84
CA VAL A 641 -1.07 -14.55 24.18
C VAL A 641 -1.62 -15.98 24.16
N ASP A 642 -2.80 -16.18 24.78
CA ASP A 642 -3.49 -17.48 24.75
C ASP A 642 -4.35 -17.61 23.50
N LEU A 643 -3.87 -18.37 22.52
CA LEU A 643 -4.55 -18.61 21.23
C LEU A 643 -5.95 -19.21 21.36
N LEU A 644 -6.32 -19.78 22.51
CA LEU A 644 -7.70 -20.24 22.74
C LEU A 644 -8.71 -19.09 22.90
N ASN A 645 -8.23 -17.87 23.12
CA ASN A 645 -9.05 -16.65 23.18
C ASN A 645 -8.68 -15.67 22.05
N ALA A 646 -8.07 -16.17 20.97
CA ALA A 646 -7.80 -15.39 19.77
C ALA A 646 -9.11 -14.81 19.20
N ASP A 647 -9.01 -13.68 18.52
CA ASP A 647 -10.14 -12.91 18.00
C ASP A 647 -10.88 -13.64 16.87
N GLY A 648 -10.12 -14.40 16.07
CA GLY A 648 -10.64 -15.27 15.01
C GLY A 648 -10.14 -16.71 15.13
N LEU A 649 -11.02 -17.67 14.84
CA LEU A 649 -10.67 -19.09 14.75
C LEU A 649 -11.31 -19.70 13.51
N PHE A 650 -10.49 -20.14 12.56
CA PHE A 650 -10.91 -20.64 11.25
C PHE A 650 -10.73 -22.15 11.17
N TYR A 651 -11.82 -22.89 11.34
CA TYR A 651 -11.77 -24.35 11.42
C TYR A 651 -11.87 -25.03 10.07
N GLY A 652 -10.98 -25.98 9.81
CA GLY A 652 -11.03 -26.84 8.64
C GLY A 652 -12.26 -27.75 8.60
N GLU A 653 -12.64 -28.16 7.39
CA GLU A 653 -13.85 -28.94 7.17
C GLU A 653 -13.66 -30.45 7.24
N GLY A 654 -14.21 -31.05 8.28
CA GLY A 654 -14.26 -32.51 8.42
C GLY A 654 -12.93 -33.12 8.83
N THR A 655 -12.85 -34.45 8.75
CA THR A 655 -11.67 -35.17 9.21
C THR A 655 -10.52 -35.02 8.22
N THR A 656 -9.31 -34.87 8.75
CA THR A 656 -8.05 -34.78 8.02
C THR A 656 -7.92 -33.59 7.07
N ALA A 657 -8.77 -32.55 7.18
CA ALA A 657 -8.68 -31.36 6.34
C ALA A 657 -7.32 -30.67 6.46
N ARG A 658 -6.78 -30.60 7.68
CA ARG A 658 -5.50 -29.97 8.01
C ARG A 658 -5.40 -28.54 7.47
N ALA A 659 -6.40 -27.72 7.78
CA ALA A 659 -6.39 -26.30 7.49
C ALA A 659 -5.18 -25.62 8.13
N GLY A 660 -4.59 -24.64 7.42
CA GLY A 660 -3.38 -23.94 7.83
C GLY A 660 -2.09 -24.73 7.53
N LEU A 661 -2.15 -25.75 6.67
CA LEU A 661 -0.93 -26.38 6.15
C LEU A 661 -0.33 -25.58 4.98
N GLY A 662 -1.16 -24.81 4.28
CA GLY A 662 -0.73 -23.71 3.44
C GLY A 662 -1.48 -22.48 3.90
N LEU A 663 -0.79 -21.35 3.91
CA LEU A 663 -1.28 -20.04 4.31
C LEU A 663 -0.57 -19.06 3.39
N ALA A 664 -1.30 -18.27 2.62
CA ALA A 664 -0.68 -17.18 1.89
C ALA A 664 -0.48 -15.99 2.85
N GLN A 665 0.48 -15.13 2.55
CA GLN A 665 0.52 -13.83 3.22
C GLN A 665 -0.77 -13.08 2.93
N PRO A 666 -1.37 -12.43 3.95
CA PRO A 666 -2.49 -11.52 3.75
C PRO A 666 -2.20 -10.49 2.65
N THR A 667 -3.20 -10.24 1.82
CA THR A 667 -3.11 -9.37 0.64
C THR A 667 -4.52 -9.00 0.21
N ASP A 668 -4.71 -7.83 -0.38
CA ASP A 668 -6.02 -7.34 -0.81
C ASP A 668 -6.35 -7.87 -2.22
N LEU A 669 -7.10 -8.98 -2.30
CA LEU A 669 -7.40 -9.70 -3.55
C LEU A 669 -8.52 -9.04 -4.35
N ASP A 670 -9.38 -8.24 -3.74
CA ASP A 670 -10.46 -7.52 -4.43
C ASP A 670 -10.29 -5.99 -4.47
N GLN A 671 -9.17 -5.49 -3.96
CA GLN A 671 -8.81 -4.07 -3.90
C GLN A 671 -9.84 -3.22 -3.17
N ASP A 672 -10.41 -3.75 -2.09
CA ASP A 672 -11.38 -3.02 -1.27
C ASP A 672 -10.74 -2.21 -0.12
N GLY A 673 -9.41 -2.27 0.00
CA GLY A 673 -8.62 -1.61 1.02
C GLY A 673 -8.38 -2.46 2.28
N PHE A 674 -8.93 -3.66 2.35
CA PHE A 674 -8.68 -4.60 3.46
C PHE A 674 -7.87 -5.80 2.99
N GLN A 675 -6.94 -6.27 3.82
CA GLN A 675 -6.21 -7.50 3.48
C GLN A 675 -7.09 -8.74 3.68
N ASP A 676 -6.95 -9.69 2.77
CA ASP A 676 -7.74 -10.91 2.74
C ASP A 676 -7.01 -12.12 3.31
N LEU A 677 -7.80 -13.09 3.78
CA LEU A 677 -7.30 -14.33 4.35
C LEU A 677 -7.44 -15.51 3.39
N VAL A 678 -6.31 -16.07 2.96
CA VAL A 678 -6.26 -17.26 2.10
C VAL A 678 -5.66 -18.47 2.81
N ILE A 679 -6.49 -19.49 3.06
CA ILE A 679 -6.09 -20.70 3.81
C ILE A 679 -6.14 -21.94 2.91
N GLY A 680 -5.01 -22.65 2.86
CA GLY A 680 -4.87 -23.97 2.24
C GLY A 680 -5.17 -25.13 3.22
N ALA A 681 -6.01 -26.07 2.78
CA ALA A 681 -6.33 -27.30 3.51
C ALA A 681 -6.02 -28.55 2.68
N ARG A 682 -4.77 -29.00 2.72
CA ARG A 682 -4.24 -30.10 1.87
C ARG A 682 -4.93 -31.45 2.05
N GLY A 683 -5.68 -31.68 3.12
CA GLY A 683 -6.40 -32.93 3.31
C GLY A 683 -7.92 -32.79 3.21
N ALA A 684 -8.42 -31.62 2.80
CA ALA A 684 -9.84 -31.42 2.60
C ALA A 684 -10.39 -32.40 1.56
N SER A 685 -11.63 -32.85 1.77
CA SER A 685 -12.32 -33.79 0.89
C SER A 685 -13.57 -33.14 0.31
N ARG A 686 -13.37 -32.18 -0.60
CA ARG A 686 -14.44 -31.42 -1.25
C ARG A 686 -14.58 -31.85 -2.71
N GLY A 687 -15.58 -32.65 -3.04
CA GLY A 687 -15.76 -33.23 -4.38
C GLY A 687 -15.06 -34.58 -4.59
N ALA A 688 -13.89 -34.81 -3.97
CA ALA A 688 -13.21 -36.11 -3.92
C ALA A 688 -12.53 -36.36 -2.56
N VAL A 689 -11.89 -37.52 -2.36
CA VAL A 689 -11.20 -37.84 -1.10
C VAL A 689 -9.80 -37.26 -1.13
N ASN A 690 -9.48 -36.38 -0.17
CA ASN A 690 -8.18 -35.72 0.01
C ASN A 690 -7.68 -34.98 -1.24
N ASN A 691 -8.58 -34.43 -2.05
CA ASN A 691 -8.21 -33.61 -3.19
C ASN A 691 -7.72 -32.22 -2.79
N GLY A 692 -7.97 -31.80 -1.55
CA GLY A 692 -7.53 -30.50 -1.02
C GLY A 692 -8.45 -29.36 -1.44
N ALA A 693 -8.31 -28.23 -0.77
CA ALA A 693 -9.05 -27.01 -1.05
C ALA A 693 -8.27 -25.78 -0.58
N VAL A 694 -8.52 -24.64 -1.22
CA VAL A 694 -8.11 -23.30 -0.77
C VAL A 694 -9.37 -22.49 -0.49
N TYR A 695 -9.35 -21.70 0.57
CA TYR A 695 -10.47 -20.88 1.05
C TYR A 695 -10.03 -19.43 1.09
N VAL A 696 -10.81 -18.55 0.47
CA VAL A 696 -10.59 -17.11 0.41
C VAL A 696 -11.67 -16.44 1.24
N SER A 697 -11.25 -15.61 2.18
CA SER A 697 -12.12 -14.80 3.03
C SER A 697 -11.77 -13.34 2.82
N TYR A 698 -12.72 -12.59 2.28
CA TYR A 698 -12.52 -11.16 2.04
C TYR A 698 -12.55 -10.38 3.36
N GLY A 699 -11.74 -9.31 3.41
CA GLY A 699 -11.66 -8.36 4.50
C GLY A 699 -12.95 -7.56 4.70
N PRO A 700 -13.10 -6.87 5.84
CA PRO A 700 -12.37 -7.07 7.08
C PRO A 700 -12.69 -8.44 7.71
N VAL A 701 -11.65 -9.18 8.08
CA VAL A 701 -11.75 -10.55 8.59
C VAL A 701 -11.90 -10.54 10.12
N SER A 702 -13.04 -11.02 10.63
CA SER A 702 -13.23 -11.16 12.08
C SER A 702 -14.03 -12.41 12.48
N GLY A 703 -13.90 -12.76 13.77
CA GLY A 703 -14.68 -13.77 14.45
C GLY A 703 -14.34 -15.22 14.07
N SER A 704 -14.89 -16.17 14.84
CA SER A 704 -14.66 -17.60 14.60
C SER A 704 -15.68 -18.19 13.63
N ARG A 705 -15.20 -18.90 12.59
CA ARG A 705 -16.05 -19.57 11.61
C ARG A 705 -15.45 -20.85 11.05
N SER A 706 -16.25 -21.62 10.33
CA SER A 706 -15.76 -22.76 9.56
C SER A 706 -15.32 -22.28 8.19
N LEU A 707 -14.23 -22.82 7.65
CA LEU A 707 -13.77 -22.51 6.29
C LEU A 707 -14.82 -22.84 5.21
N GLY A 708 -15.79 -23.70 5.51
CA GLY A 708 -16.92 -23.97 4.62
C GLY A 708 -17.82 -22.79 4.31
N SER A 709 -17.74 -21.72 5.08
CA SER A 709 -18.47 -20.47 4.87
C SER A 709 -17.57 -19.33 4.38
N ALA A 710 -16.38 -19.64 3.87
CA ALA A 710 -15.54 -18.67 3.19
C ALA A 710 -16.24 -18.11 1.94
N ASP A 711 -15.91 -16.89 1.57
CA ASP A 711 -16.51 -16.17 0.44
C ASP A 711 -16.15 -16.83 -0.90
N GLY A 712 -14.89 -17.27 -1.00
CA GLY A 712 -14.35 -18.06 -2.10
C GLY A 712 -13.85 -19.44 -1.65
N ILE A 713 -14.13 -20.47 -2.46
CA ILE A 713 -13.62 -21.83 -2.24
C ILE A 713 -13.14 -22.42 -3.56
N ILE A 714 -11.87 -22.80 -3.62
CA ILE A 714 -11.28 -23.51 -4.76
C ILE A 714 -11.11 -24.97 -4.38
N GLU A 715 -11.89 -25.84 -5.01
CA GLU A 715 -11.85 -27.28 -4.75
C GLU A 715 -10.86 -27.98 -5.68
N GLY A 716 -10.01 -28.84 -5.11
CA GLY A 716 -9.07 -29.63 -5.89
C GLY A 716 -9.80 -30.52 -6.90
N ASP A 717 -9.18 -30.80 -8.03
CA ASP A 717 -9.82 -31.66 -9.03
C ASP A 717 -9.80 -33.15 -8.65
N THR A 718 -10.41 -34.02 -9.46
CA THR A 718 -10.56 -35.44 -9.13
C THR A 718 -9.28 -36.27 -9.25
N ASP A 719 -8.27 -35.74 -9.94
CA ASP A 719 -6.97 -36.38 -10.18
C ASP A 719 -5.89 -35.87 -9.20
N GLY A 720 -6.14 -34.72 -8.59
CA GLY A 720 -5.35 -34.09 -7.55
C GLY A 720 -5.54 -34.76 -6.20
N ARG A 721 -4.42 -34.96 -5.50
CA ARG A 721 -4.42 -35.14 -4.05
C ARG A 721 -3.59 -34.01 -3.47
N HIS A 722 -3.97 -33.54 -2.29
CA HIS A 722 -3.13 -32.62 -1.53
C HIS A 722 -2.89 -31.25 -2.18
N MET A 723 -3.88 -30.72 -2.89
CA MET A 723 -3.89 -29.31 -3.28
C MET A 723 -3.99 -28.41 -2.04
N GLY A 724 -3.26 -27.29 -2.02
CA GLY A 724 -3.41 -26.28 -0.98
C GLY A 724 -2.10 -25.71 -0.44
N TYR A 725 -0.98 -25.84 -1.16
CA TYR A 725 0.06 -24.80 -1.12
C TYR A 725 -0.44 -23.62 -1.95
N VAL A 726 -0.26 -22.39 -1.47
CA VAL A 726 -0.88 -21.21 -2.08
C VAL A 726 -0.02 -19.98 -1.84
N SER A 727 0.13 -19.17 -2.89
CA SER A 727 0.65 -17.80 -2.89
C SER A 727 -0.42 -16.90 -3.55
N ALA A 728 -0.50 -15.64 -3.10
CA ALA A 728 -1.63 -14.75 -3.36
C ALA A 728 -1.24 -13.30 -3.69
N SER A 729 0.04 -13.01 -3.94
CA SER A 729 0.62 -11.67 -3.76
C SER A 729 0.90 -10.89 -5.05
N GLY A 730 0.49 -11.35 -6.23
CA GLY A 730 0.89 -10.69 -7.47
C GLY A 730 -0.09 -10.86 -8.64
N ASP A 731 -0.03 -9.94 -9.59
CA ASP A 731 -0.92 -9.84 -10.76
C ASP A 731 -0.23 -10.39 -12.02
N VAL A 732 -0.53 -11.64 -12.33
CA VAL A 732 0.10 -12.37 -13.44
C VAL A 732 -0.58 -12.06 -14.77
N ASP A 733 -1.82 -11.55 -14.77
CA ASP A 733 -2.58 -11.25 -16.00
C ASP A 733 -2.74 -9.76 -16.34
N GLY A 734 -2.29 -8.87 -15.47
CA GLY A 734 -2.21 -7.42 -15.62
C GLY A 734 -3.57 -6.74 -15.54
N ASP A 735 -4.54 -7.35 -14.85
CA ASP A 735 -5.88 -6.77 -14.65
C ASP A 735 -5.97 -5.85 -13.42
N GLY A 736 -4.88 -5.77 -12.66
CA GLY A 736 -4.70 -5.01 -11.43
C GLY A 736 -4.89 -5.87 -10.18
N LEU A 737 -5.73 -6.91 -10.22
CA LEU A 737 -6.06 -7.69 -9.04
C LEU A 737 -4.99 -8.76 -8.78
N PRO A 738 -4.60 -9.01 -7.52
CA PRO A 738 -3.69 -10.11 -7.25
C PRO A 738 -4.32 -11.47 -7.55
N ASP A 739 -3.50 -12.38 -8.07
CA ASP A 739 -3.85 -13.72 -8.50
C ASP A 739 -3.46 -14.77 -7.45
N LEU A 740 -4.02 -15.98 -7.59
CA LEU A 740 -3.67 -17.12 -6.75
C LEU A 740 -2.92 -18.19 -7.53
N LEU A 741 -1.71 -18.54 -7.07
CA LEU A 741 -0.98 -19.71 -7.54
C LEU A 741 -1.07 -20.85 -6.52
N ILE A 742 -1.61 -22.00 -6.94
CA ILE A 742 -1.97 -23.09 -6.03
C ILE A 742 -1.25 -24.40 -6.42
N GLY A 743 -0.45 -24.93 -5.51
CA GLY A 743 0.31 -26.17 -5.66
C GLY A 743 -0.49 -27.43 -5.29
N ALA A 744 -0.30 -28.50 -6.08
CA ALA A 744 -0.92 -29.81 -5.90
C ALA A 744 0.02 -30.99 -6.21
N GLN A 745 1.09 -31.11 -5.42
CA GLN A 745 2.11 -32.18 -5.50
C GLN A 745 1.56 -33.62 -5.56
N GLY A 746 0.42 -33.89 -4.93
CA GLY A 746 -0.18 -35.22 -4.84
C GLY A 746 -1.00 -35.64 -6.06
N THR A 747 -0.96 -34.88 -7.16
CA THR A 747 -1.59 -35.27 -8.43
C THR A 747 -0.91 -36.48 -9.08
N VAL A 748 -1.70 -37.49 -9.45
CA VAL A 748 -1.23 -38.66 -10.20
C VAL A 748 -1.63 -38.56 -11.67
N ASN A 749 -0.67 -38.24 -12.56
CA ASN A 749 -0.88 -38.25 -14.01
C ASN A 749 -0.41 -39.58 -14.60
N HIS A 750 -1.30 -40.29 -15.31
CA HIS A 750 -0.99 -41.57 -15.98
C HIS A 750 -0.34 -42.66 -15.07
N GLY A 751 -0.60 -42.60 -13.77
CA GLY A 751 -0.08 -43.56 -12.79
C GLY A 751 1.28 -43.19 -12.17
N THR A 752 1.79 -41.98 -12.42
CA THR A 752 2.98 -41.43 -11.76
C THR A 752 2.67 -40.10 -11.07
N GLN A 753 3.36 -39.83 -9.96
CA GLN A 753 3.10 -38.70 -9.05
C GLN A 753 3.70 -37.43 -9.65
N ALA A 754 3.07 -36.89 -10.69
CA ALA A 754 3.65 -35.83 -11.49
C ALA A 754 3.53 -34.44 -10.85
N GLY A 755 2.45 -34.20 -10.09
CA GLY A 755 2.17 -32.88 -9.52
C GLY A 755 1.63 -31.87 -10.55
N ARG A 756 1.11 -30.74 -10.05
CA ARG A 756 0.53 -29.62 -10.81
C ARG A 756 0.56 -28.33 -9.99
N ALA A 757 0.51 -27.19 -10.69
CA ALA A 757 0.14 -25.90 -10.14
C ALA A 757 -1.04 -25.30 -10.93
N PHE A 758 -1.86 -24.49 -10.28
CA PHE A 758 -3.05 -23.85 -10.84
C PHE A 758 -2.98 -22.35 -10.60
N LEU A 759 -3.01 -21.55 -11.66
CA LEU A 759 -3.14 -20.10 -11.60
C LEU A 759 -4.61 -19.75 -11.75
N VAL A 760 -5.20 -19.17 -10.71
CA VAL A 760 -6.57 -18.67 -10.69
C VAL A 760 -6.46 -17.15 -10.66
N THR A 761 -6.96 -16.49 -11.69
CA THR A 761 -6.83 -15.05 -11.81
C THR A 761 -8.05 -14.29 -11.31
N GLY A 762 -7.80 -13.13 -10.71
CA GLY A 762 -8.77 -12.23 -10.10
C GLY A 762 -9.55 -12.80 -8.89
N GLY A 763 -10.55 -12.04 -8.44
CA GLY A 763 -11.36 -12.36 -7.27
C GLY A 763 -12.14 -13.69 -7.35
N VAL A 764 -12.17 -14.42 -6.24
CA VAL A 764 -12.77 -15.74 -6.09
C VAL A 764 -14.05 -15.66 -5.27
N VAL A 765 -15.21 -15.73 -5.94
CA VAL A 765 -16.52 -15.77 -5.27
C VAL A 765 -17.20 -17.12 -5.48
N GLY A 766 -17.76 -17.66 -4.39
CA GLY A 766 -18.48 -18.93 -4.39
C GLY A 766 -17.55 -20.13 -4.47
N THR A 767 -17.94 -21.17 -5.21
CA THR A 767 -17.15 -22.41 -5.31
C THR A 767 -16.68 -22.66 -6.73
N LEU A 768 -15.35 -22.70 -6.91
CA LEU A 768 -14.67 -23.00 -8.16
C LEU A 768 -13.99 -24.37 -8.10
N SER A 769 -13.79 -24.98 -9.27
CA SER A 769 -12.94 -26.17 -9.37
C SER A 769 -11.57 -25.74 -9.86
N ALA A 770 -10.50 -26.31 -9.30
CA ALA A 770 -9.14 -26.10 -9.82
C ALA A 770 -8.99 -26.46 -11.31
N SER A 771 -9.88 -27.30 -11.86
CA SER A 771 -9.91 -27.61 -13.29
C SER A 771 -10.38 -26.47 -14.19
N SER A 772 -10.96 -25.40 -13.63
CA SER A 772 -11.32 -24.17 -14.33
C SER A 772 -10.33 -23.03 -14.12
N ALA A 773 -9.18 -23.29 -13.50
CA ALA A 773 -8.09 -22.32 -13.38
C ALA A 773 -7.70 -21.75 -14.75
N HIS A 774 -7.30 -20.47 -14.79
CA HIS A 774 -6.87 -19.78 -16.00
C HIS A 774 -5.71 -20.53 -16.65
N THR A 775 -4.69 -20.83 -15.86
CA THR A 775 -3.54 -21.64 -16.29
C THR A 775 -3.37 -22.87 -15.40
N ILE A 776 -3.13 -24.04 -16.03
CA ILE A 776 -2.78 -25.29 -15.35
C ILE A 776 -1.38 -25.71 -15.78
N ILE A 777 -0.44 -25.68 -14.86
CA ILE A 777 0.95 -26.07 -15.09
C ILE A 777 1.13 -27.54 -14.72
N THR A 778 1.57 -28.34 -15.68
CA THR A 778 1.71 -29.79 -15.50
C THR A 778 3.16 -30.21 -15.30
N GLY A 779 3.41 -30.88 -14.17
CA GLY A 779 4.70 -31.50 -13.87
C GLY A 779 4.98 -32.73 -14.72
N ARG A 780 6.24 -33.17 -14.67
CA ARG A 780 6.78 -34.39 -15.28
C ARG A 780 6.60 -35.59 -14.36
N SER A 781 6.85 -36.78 -14.89
CA SER A 781 6.59 -38.02 -14.16
C SER A 781 7.44 -38.16 -12.88
N SER A 782 6.77 -38.23 -11.72
CA SER A 782 7.35 -38.54 -10.41
C SER A 782 8.23 -37.44 -9.78
N GLU A 783 8.03 -36.18 -10.13
CA GLU A 783 8.80 -35.06 -9.57
C GLU A 783 8.09 -34.30 -8.44
N TYR A 784 6.82 -34.60 -8.14
CA TYR A 784 6.03 -33.93 -7.09
C TYR A 784 5.87 -32.41 -7.29
N PHE A 785 5.78 -31.97 -8.55
CA PHE A 785 5.62 -30.56 -8.95
C PHE A 785 4.45 -29.85 -8.24
N GLY A 786 4.68 -28.60 -7.80
CA GLY A 786 3.75 -27.86 -6.96
C GLY A 786 3.82 -28.33 -5.50
N SER A 787 5.03 -28.70 -5.05
CA SER A 787 5.35 -28.90 -3.64
C SER A 787 5.57 -27.57 -2.91
N GLU A 788 6.01 -26.56 -3.65
CA GLU A 788 6.07 -25.16 -3.25
C GLU A 788 5.64 -24.29 -4.45
N VAL A 789 5.00 -23.15 -4.20
CA VAL A 789 4.52 -22.24 -5.25
C VAL A 789 4.58 -20.79 -4.77
N VAL A 790 5.04 -19.91 -5.63
CA VAL A 790 5.12 -18.48 -5.33
C VAL A 790 4.90 -17.68 -6.62
N ILE A 791 4.05 -16.66 -6.54
CA ILE A 791 4.02 -15.57 -7.51
C ILE A 791 5.10 -14.60 -7.09
N VAL A 792 5.97 -14.25 -8.01
CA VAL A 792 7.09 -13.34 -7.76
C VAL A 792 6.88 -12.10 -8.62
N PRO A 793 7.35 -10.92 -8.20
CA PRO A 793 7.26 -9.73 -9.03
C PRO A 793 7.88 -9.93 -10.42
N ASP A 794 7.56 -9.05 -11.35
CA ASP A 794 8.12 -9.05 -12.71
C ASP A 794 9.67 -9.08 -12.73
N LEU A 795 10.26 -10.26 -12.97
CA LEU A 795 11.71 -10.43 -12.99
C LEU A 795 12.32 -10.11 -14.34
N ASP A 796 11.54 -9.99 -15.42
CA ASP A 796 12.07 -9.75 -16.77
C ASP A 796 11.73 -8.38 -17.38
N GLY A 797 11.03 -7.55 -16.61
CA GLY A 797 10.71 -6.16 -16.91
C GLY A 797 9.64 -6.02 -17.99
N ASP A 798 8.79 -7.02 -18.19
CA ASP A 798 7.70 -6.97 -19.19
C ASP A 798 6.38 -6.37 -18.67
N GLY A 799 6.32 -6.06 -17.37
CA GLY A 799 5.27 -5.40 -16.62
C GLY A 799 4.24 -6.34 -16.00
N TYR A 800 4.53 -7.63 -15.86
CA TYR A 800 3.61 -8.65 -15.33
C TYR A 800 4.35 -9.58 -14.37
N ASP A 801 3.66 -10.01 -13.31
CA ASP A 801 4.29 -10.85 -12.32
C ASP A 801 4.56 -12.27 -12.85
N ASP A 802 5.65 -12.84 -12.36
CA ASP A 802 6.18 -14.13 -12.74
C ASP A 802 5.76 -15.23 -11.74
N ALA A 803 6.09 -16.47 -12.05
CA ALA A 803 5.75 -17.59 -11.17
C ALA A 803 6.91 -18.59 -11.02
N MET A 804 7.11 -19.04 -9.78
CA MET A 804 8.03 -20.13 -9.46
C MET A 804 7.30 -21.34 -8.88
N VAL A 805 7.75 -22.53 -9.26
CA VAL A 805 7.16 -23.78 -8.77
C VAL A 805 8.23 -24.82 -8.43
N GLY A 806 8.16 -25.31 -7.19
CA GLY A 806 9.03 -26.36 -6.64
C GLY A 806 8.63 -27.78 -7.02
N ALA A 807 9.63 -28.67 -7.09
CA ALA A 807 9.49 -30.09 -7.38
C ALA A 807 10.60 -30.93 -6.74
N TYR A 808 10.49 -31.25 -5.45
CA TYR A 808 11.56 -31.96 -4.71
C TYR A 808 11.92 -33.35 -5.27
N GLY A 809 11.02 -33.99 -6.03
CA GLY A 809 11.26 -35.32 -6.60
C GLY A 809 12.01 -35.35 -7.92
N GLU A 810 12.37 -34.18 -8.46
CA GLU A 810 13.11 -34.08 -9.72
C GLU A 810 14.43 -34.86 -9.61
N ALA A 811 14.81 -35.54 -10.69
CA ALA A 811 15.90 -36.50 -10.67
C ALA A 811 16.82 -36.45 -11.90
N THR A 812 16.98 -35.27 -12.51
CA THR A 812 17.86 -35.05 -13.66
C THR A 812 19.32 -35.31 -13.30
N TYR A 813 19.79 -34.77 -12.17
CA TYR A 813 21.18 -34.89 -11.72
C TYR A 813 21.40 -36.08 -10.78
N ALA A 814 20.53 -36.24 -9.78
CA ALA A 814 20.59 -37.30 -8.78
C ALA A 814 19.19 -37.66 -8.28
N ALA A 815 19.03 -38.79 -7.58
CA ALA A 815 17.70 -39.21 -7.15
C ALA A 815 17.19 -38.31 -6.02
N GLY A 816 16.08 -37.60 -6.25
CA GLY A 816 15.53 -36.64 -5.28
C GLY A 816 16.43 -35.42 -5.10
N ALA A 817 17.12 -35.01 -6.17
CA ALA A 817 17.92 -33.79 -6.13
C ALA A 817 17.01 -32.55 -6.04
N GLY A 818 15.83 -32.61 -6.66
CA GLY A 818 14.87 -31.51 -6.66
C GLY A 818 15.13 -30.48 -7.76
N SER A 819 14.11 -29.67 -8.05
CA SER A 819 14.22 -28.53 -8.95
C SER A 819 13.16 -27.47 -8.66
N VAL A 820 13.47 -26.23 -9.01
CA VAL A 820 12.53 -25.10 -9.07
C VAL A 820 12.43 -24.61 -10.50
N TYR A 821 11.24 -24.21 -10.93
CA TYR A 821 10.90 -23.81 -12.29
C TYR A 821 10.38 -22.37 -12.31
N LEU A 822 11.03 -21.48 -13.06
CA LEU A 822 10.61 -20.08 -13.25
C LEU A 822 9.87 -19.89 -14.59
N PHE A 823 8.71 -19.25 -14.55
CA PHE A 823 7.84 -18.97 -15.68
C PHE A 823 7.54 -17.47 -15.78
N ASN A 824 8.02 -16.83 -16.85
CA ASN A 824 7.83 -15.40 -17.02
C ASN A 824 6.53 -15.00 -17.77
N ASP A 825 5.76 -15.96 -18.25
CA ASP A 825 4.52 -15.65 -18.97
C ASP A 825 3.51 -16.79 -18.84
N LEU A 826 2.48 -16.55 -18.03
CA LEU A 826 1.34 -17.44 -17.85
C LEU A 826 0.01 -16.83 -18.33
N ARG A 827 0.04 -15.62 -18.91
CA ARG A 827 -1.15 -14.85 -19.33
C ARG A 827 -1.99 -15.53 -20.39
N SER A 828 -1.35 -16.29 -21.27
CA SER A 828 -2.03 -16.93 -22.40
C SER A 828 -3.08 -17.98 -22.01
N GLY A 829 -3.09 -18.41 -20.73
CA GLY A 829 -4.06 -19.36 -20.22
C GLY A 829 -3.85 -20.80 -20.70
N GLY A 830 -4.73 -21.67 -20.23
CA GLY A 830 -4.82 -23.07 -20.65
C GLY A 830 -3.84 -24.00 -19.95
N THR A 831 -3.49 -25.11 -20.60
CA THR A 831 -2.59 -26.11 -20.00
C THR A 831 -1.17 -25.95 -20.55
N VAL A 832 -0.25 -25.58 -19.67
CA VAL A 832 1.18 -25.49 -19.96
C VAL A 832 1.92 -26.65 -19.27
N SER A 833 3.12 -26.95 -19.75
CA SER A 833 3.95 -28.01 -19.17
C SER A 833 5.14 -27.38 -18.49
N ALA A 834 5.63 -27.99 -17.41
CA ALA A 834 6.86 -27.56 -16.76
C ALA A 834 8.01 -27.36 -17.75
N SER A 835 8.05 -28.03 -18.91
CA SER A 835 9.07 -27.79 -19.95
C SER A 835 9.04 -26.40 -20.62
N THR A 836 8.00 -25.59 -20.43
CA THR A 836 7.93 -24.22 -20.99
C THR A 836 8.63 -23.18 -20.13
N ARG A 837 9.12 -23.55 -18.94
CA ARG A 837 9.92 -22.67 -18.06
C ARG A 837 11.05 -21.96 -18.79
N VAL A 838 11.34 -20.73 -18.38
CA VAL A 838 12.48 -19.93 -18.86
C VAL A 838 13.76 -20.41 -18.18
N THR A 839 13.73 -20.51 -16.85
CA THR A 839 14.85 -20.96 -16.01
C THR A 839 14.43 -22.17 -15.18
N GLN A 840 15.38 -23.08 -14.95
CA GLN A 840 15.22 -24.23 -14.09
C GLN A 840 16.44 -24.36 -13.18
N PHE A 841 16.21 -24.23 -11.87
CA PHE A 841 17.22 -24.43 -10.84
C PHE A 841 17.22 -25.90 -10.43
N HIS A 842 18.40 -26.50 -10.32
CA HIS A 842 18.55 -27.92 -10.07
C HIS A 842 19.39 -28.18 -8.83
N GLY A 843 18.90 -29.07 -7.96
CA GLY A 843 19.77 -29.70 -6.97
C GLY A 843 20.75 -30.67 -7.63
N THR A 844 21.88 -30.93 -6.97
CA THR A 844 22.99 -31.70 -7.55
C THR A 844 23.25 -33.05 -6.86
N GLY A 845 22.91 -33.18 -5.58
CA GLY A 845 23.11 -34.35 -4.74
C GLY A 845 21.85 -35.23 -4.57
N ASN A 846 21.99 -36.32 -3.80
CA ASN A 846 20.90 -37.28 -3.63
C ASN A 846 20.08 -36.95 -2.38
N ASN A 847 18.78 -36.73 -2.59
CA ASN A 847 17.83 -36.38 -1.54
C ASN A 847 18.07 -35.00 -0.92
N ASP A 848 18.72 -34.10 -1.65
CA ASP A 848 18.89 -32.70 -1.24
C ASP A 848 17.55 -31.97 -1.24
N TYR A 849 16.63 -32.41 -2.11
CA TYR A 849 15.25 -31.91 -2.24
C TYR A 849 15.20 -30.40 -2.45
N LEU A 850 15.92 -29.89 -3.45
CA LEU A 850 15.76 -28.49 -3.88
C LEU A 850 14.34 -28.26 -4.38
N ASP A 851 13.55 -27.47 -3.66
CA ASP A 851 12.19 -27.08 -4.05
C ASP A 851 11.65 -25.81 -3.40
N GLU A 852 12.27 -25.35 -2.32
CA GLU A 852 11.94 -24.09 -1.65
C GLU A 852 12.34 -22.91 -2.54
N CYS A 853 11.45 -21.93 -2.71
CA CYS A 853 11.68 -20.79 -3.60
C CYS A 853 10.84 -19.56 -3.23
N GLY A 854 11.35 -18.38 -3.60
CA GLY A 854 10.72 -17.08 -3.39
C GLY A 854 11.67 -15.95 -3.75
N THR A 855 11.24 -14.72 -3.48
CA THR A 855 12.07 -13.52 -3.61
C THR A 855 12.38 -13.01 -2.21
N PRO A 856 13.67 -12.90 -1.83
CA PRO A 856 14.04 -12.28 -0.56
C PRO A 856 13.87 -10.76 -0.62
N GLY A 857 13.70 -10.16 -1.80
CA GLY A 857 13.68 -8.71 -2.02
C GLY A 857 14.75 -8.33 -3.04
N ASP A 858 14.99 -7.04 -3.19
CA ASP A 858 16.14 -6.50 -3.91
C ASP A 858 17.31 -6.44 -2.91
N VAL A 859 18.21 -7.44 -2.98
CA VAL A 859 19.25 -7.65 -1.96
C VAL A 859 20.58 -7.03 -2.39
N ASP A 860 20.75 -6.71 -3.68
CA ASP A 860 21.91 -6.00 -4.23
C ASP A 860 21.64 -4.52 -4.56
N GLY A 861 20.43 -4.03 -4.29
CA GLY A 861 20.06 -2.61 -4.40
C GLY A 861 19.95 -2.11 -5.83
N ASP A 862 19.84 -3.01 -6.82
CA ASP A 862 19.84 -2.64 -8.24
C ASP A 862 18.48 -2.16 -8.77
N GLY A 863 17.45 -2.24 -7.92
CA GLY A 863 16.06 -1.90 -8.19
C GLY A 863 15.21 -3.07 -8.72
N VAL A 864 15.77 -4.29 -8.78
CA VAL A 864 15.10 -5.51 -9.26
C VAL A 864 15.13 -6.57 -8.17
N VAL A 865 13.98 -7.15 -7.84
CA VAL A 865 13.93 -8.20 -6.80
C VAL A 865 14.64 -9.48 -7.23
N ASP A 866 15.35 -10.10 -6.29
CA ASP A 866 16.18 -11.27 -6.51
C ASP A 866 15.45 -12.59 -6.31
N VAL A 867 16.13 -13.68 -6.66
CA VAL A 867 15.58 -15.04 -6.56
C VAL A 867 16.38 -15.87 -5.55
N LEU A 868 15.69 -16.38 -4.53
CA LEU A 868 16.26 -17.31 -3.57
C LEU A 868 15.70 -18.73 -3.77
N VAL A 869 16.60 -19.71 -3.77
CA VAL A 869 16.26 -21.13 -3.92
C VAL A 869 16.93 -21.95 -2.82
N GLY A 870 16.17 -22.83 -2.17
CA GLY A 870 16.65 -23.65 -1.07
C GLY A 870 16.77 -25.13 -1.41
N ALA A 871 17.84 -25.78 -0.94
CA ALA A 871 18.00 -27.23 -0.90
C ALA A 871 18.18 -27.71 0.55
N PRO A 872 17.09 -28.00 1.27
CA PRO A 872 17.14 -28.20 2.72
C PRO A 872 17.95 -29.39 3.22
N PHE A 873 18.35 -30.31 2.35
CA PHE A 873 19.14 -31.46 2.76
C PHE A 873 20.43 -31.61 1.98
N ASP A 874 20.90 -30.52 1.35
CA ASP A 874 22.22 -30.48 0.75
C ASP A 874 23.28 -31.02 1.73
N ASP A 875 24.13 -31.93 1.22
CA ASP A 875 25.13 -32.63 1.99
C ASP A 875 26.57 -32.45 1.50
N ASP A 876 26.83 -31.42 0.70
CA ASP A 876 28.15 -31.14 0.13
C ASP A 876 29.18 -30.75 1.19
N VAL A 877 28.78 -29.98 2.21
CA VAL A 877 29.65 -29.59 3.35
C VAL A 877 29.53 -30.56 4.51
N VAL A 878 28.31 -30.74 5.04
CA VAL A 878 28.00 -31.61 6.17
C VAL A 878 26.70 -32.36 5.89
N THR A 879 26.52 -33.53 6.52
CA THR A 879 25.32 -34.34 6.30
C THR A 879 24.03 -33.56 6.61
N ASN A 880 23.22 -33.33 5.57
CA ASN A 880 21.98 -32.56 5.63
C ASN A 880 22.19 -31.19 6.28
N GLY A 881 23.25 -30.47 5.87
CA GLY A 881 23.49 -29.09 6.27
C GLY A 881 22.42 -28.17 5.68
N GLY A 882 22.03 -28.45 4.43
CA GLY A 882 21.17 -27.58 3.64
C GLY A 882 21.98 -26.45 2.98
N GLY A 883 21.43 -25.89 1.92
CA GLY A 883 22.02 -24.78 1.18
C GLY A 883 20.95 -23.78 0.72
N ALA A 884 21.29 -22.50 0.76
CA ALA A 884 20.52 -21.40 0.19
C ALA A 884 21.32 -20.79 -0.97
N TYR A 885 20.66 -20.54 -2.09
CA TYR A 885 21.27 -20.10 -3.34
C TYR A 885 20.52 -18.86 -3.83
N LEU A 886 21.15 -17.69 -3.70
CA LEU A 886 20.64 -16.39 -4.15
C LEU A 886 21.14 -16.13 -5.57
N PHE A 887 20.23 -15.75 -6.46
CA PHE A 887 20.51 -15.37 -7.83
C PHE A 887 20.03 -13.94 -8.03
N TYR A 888 20.94 -13.08 -8.47
CA TYR A 888 20.59 -11.72 -8.82
C TYR A 888 19.74 -11.68 -10.09
N SER A 889 18.75 -10.81 -10.09
CA SER A 889 17.76 -10.75 -11.16
C SER A 889 18.19 -9.85 -12.33
N PRO A 890 17.80 -10.17 -13.58
CA PRO A 890 17.13 -11.40 -14.00
C PRO A 890 18.09 -12.60 -14.01
N PRO A 891 17.69 -13.77 -13.44
CA PRO A 891 18.56 -14.94 -13.44
C PRO A 891 18.79 -15.48 -14.86
N PRO A 892 19.98 -16.03 -15.17
CA PRO A 892 20.29 -16.50 -16.51
C PRO A 892 19.31 -17.58 -17.01
N SER A 893 18.75 -17.39 -18.21
CA SER A 893 17.86 -18.38 -18.81
C SER A 893 18.54 -19.75 -19.01
N GLY A 894 17.84 -20.84 -18.71
CA GLY A 894 18.33 -22.19 -18.96
C GLY A 894 18.24 -23.13 -17.76
N ALA A 895 19.33 -23.85 -17.50
CA ALA A 895 19.42 -24.82 -16.42
C ALA A 895 20.60 -24.42 -15.53
N LEU A 896 20.29 -24.00 -14.30
CA LEU A 896 21.24 -23.53 -13.30
C LEU A 896 21.35 -24.57 -12.19
N VAL A 897 22.51 -24.63 -11.54
CA VAL A 897 22.74 -25.37 -10.29
C VAL A 897 23.14 -24.39 -9.19
N GLY A 898 23.16 -24.83 -7.93
CA GLY A 898 23.53 -23.96 -6.80
C GLY A 898 24.89 -23.28 -6.94
N GLN A 899 25.85 -23.86 -7.67
CA GLN A 899 27.16 -23.24 -7.92
C GLN A 899 27.15 -22.12 -8.98
N ASP A 900 26.02 -21.92 -9.66
CA ASP A 900 25.82 -20.81 -10.58
C ASP A 900 25.17 -19.59 -9.88
N ALA A 901 24.91 -19.68 -8.57
CA ALA A 901 24.36 -18.60 -7.75
C ALA A 901 25.41 -17.54 -7.43
N ASP A 902 24.96 -16.30 -7.25
CA ASP A 902 25.80 -15.14 -6.95
C ASP A 902 26.23 -15.15 -5.47
N PHE A 903 25.30 -15.57 -4.59
CA PHE A 903 25.58 -15.85 -3.18
C PHE A 903 25.07 -17.22 -2.74
N ILE A 904 25.90 -17.90 -1.94
CA ILE A 904 25.63 -19.24 -1.45
C ILE A 904 25.84 -19.28 0.06
N VAL A 905 24.80 -19.67 0.79
CA VAL A 905 24.90 -19.98 2.22
C VAL A 905 24.83 -21.48 2.43
N GLU A 906 25.88 -22.06 3.00
CA GLU A 906 25.95 -23.50 3.29
C GLU A 906 25.79 -23.75 4.80
N GLY A 907 24.93 -24.70 5.17
CA GLY A 907 24.83 -25.17 6.55
C GLY A 907 26.12 -25.85 7.01
N ASP A 908 26.71 -25.40 8.11
CA ASP A 908 28.00 -25.88 8.63
C ASP A 908 27.86 -26.83 9.83
N VAL A 909 26.63 -27.07 10.28
CA VAL A 909 26.27 -28.07 11.30
C VAL A 909 25.41 -29.18 10.68
N ALA A 910 25.68 -30.43 11.05
CA ALA A 910 24.93 -31.56 10.52
C ALA A 910 23.47 -31.51 11.02
N TRP A 911 22.52 -31.68 10.10
CA TRP A 911 21.08 -31.51 10.35
C TRP A 911 20.66 -30.08 10.67
N THR A 912 21.37 -29.06 10.18
CA THR A 912 20.85 -27.68 10.15
C THR A 912 19.57 -27.64 9.32
N ALA A 913 19.63 -28.22 8.11
CA ALA A 913 18.58 -28.16 7.12
C ALA A 913 18.16 -26.71 6.83
N LEU A 914 19.13 -25.91 6.40
CA LEU A 914 18.91 -24.52 6.00
C LEU A 914 17.84 -24.42 4.89
N MET A 915 17.01 -23.38 4.93
CA MET A 915 15.86 -23.16 4.03
C MET A 915 14.70 -24.13 4.19
N GLN A 916 14.74 -25.00 5.20
CA GLN A 916 13.58 -25.84 5.46
C GLN A 916 12.47 -24.99 6.07
N GLY A 917 11.35 -24.82 5.37
CA GLY A 917 10.27 -23.94 5.82
C GLY A 917 9.89 -22.82 4.86
N GLY A 918 10.57 -22.72 3.71
CA GLY A 918 10.27 -21.74 2.66
C GLY A 918 11.23 -20.56 2.65
N VAL A 919 10.96 -19.65 1.74
CA VAL A 919 11.62 -18.34 1.62
C VAL A 919 10.71 -17.32 2.32
N PRO A 920 11.17 -16.65 3.39
CA PRO A 920 10.43 -15.53 3.97
C PRO A 920 10.25 -14.41 2.94
N ALA A 921 9.18 -13.64 3.09
CA ALA A 921 9.01 -12.41 2.32
C ALA A 921 10.07 -11.35 2.72
N PRO A 922 10.32 -10.34 1.85
CA PRO A 922 11.24 -9.24 2.11
C PRO A 922 10.99 -8.55 3.45
N ALA A 923 12.06 -8.17 4.14
CA ALA A 923 12.02 -7.43 5.39
C ALA A 923 13.31 -6.63 5.59
N ASP A 924 13.22 -5.39 6.08
CA ASP A 924 14.36 -4.62 6.59
C ASP A 924 14.38 -4.73 8.13
N LEU A 925 15.25 -5.60 8.68
CA LEU A 925 15.27 -5.92 10.11
C LEU A 925 16.30 -5.08 10.88
N ASN A 926 16.92 -4.08 10.27
CA ASN A 926 17.92 -3.24 10.93
C ASN A 926 17.74 -1.72 10.68
N GLY A 927 16.80 -1.35 9.81
CA GLY A 927 16.40 0.02 9.52
C GLY A 927 17.37 0.77 8.60
N ASP A 928 18.22 0.07 7.86
CA ASP A 928 19.17 0.69 6.92
C ASP A 928 18.57 0.97 5.54
N GLY A 929 17.33 0.51 5.28
CA GLY A 929 16.61 0.68 4.03
C GLY A 929 16.91 -0.39 2.98
N ALA A 930 17.83 -1.32 3.25
CA ALA A 930 18.11 -2.48 2.42
C ALA A 930 17.32 -3.70 2.90
N VAL A 931 17.05 -4.63 2.00
CA VAL A 931 16.31 -5.85 2.36
C VAL A 931 17.24 -6.93 2.90
N ASP A 932 16.87 -7.52 4.03
CA ASP A 932 17.64 -8.56 4.69
C ASP A 932 17.31 -9.98 4.23
N LEU A 933 18.35 -10.80 4.14
CA LEU A 933 18.23 -12.20 3.80
C LEU A 933 17.98 -13.07 5.05
N VAL A 934 16.73 -13.53 5.21
CA VAL A 934 16.29 -14.37 6.33
C VAL A 934 16.22 -15.86 5.94
N LEU A 935 16.99 -16.70 6.63
CA LEU A 935 17.13 -18.13 6.32
C LEU A 935 16.68 -19.03 7.48
N PRO A 936 15.50 -19.69 7.38
CA PRO A 936 15.01 -20.61 8.41
C PRO A 936 15.79 -21.94 8.44
N ALA A 937 15.96 -22.53 9.63
CA ALA A 937 16.64 -23.80 9.83
C ALA A 937 16.09 -24.59 11.03
N TYR A 938 14.83 -25.05 10.96
CA TYR A 938 14.15 -25.57 12.16
C TYR A 938 14.66 -26.90 12.73
N THR A 939 15.48 -27.65 12.00
CA THR A 939 16.13 -28.86 12.58
C THR A 939 17.51 -28.60 13.15
N ASP A 940 17.99 -27.36 13.06
CA ASP A 940 19.29 -26.96 13.55
C ASP A 940 19.48 -27.31 15.01
N SER A 941 20.70 -27.72 15.31
CA SER A 941 21.08 -28.30 16.58
C SER A 941 22.18 -27.52 17.29
N GLN A 942 22.29 -26.22 17.00
CA GLN A 942 23.29 -25.33 17.58
C GLN A 942 23.21 -25.27 19.12
N THR A 943 22.01 -25.16 19.71
CA THR A 943 21.83 -25.07 21.18
C THR A 943 21.39 -26.40 21.81
N ALA A 944 20.48 -27.13 21.17
CA ALA A 944 20.01 -28.46 21.57
C ALA A 944 19.60 -29.26 20.33
N SER A 945 19.39 -30.58 20.44
CA SER A 945 19.01 -31.37 19.26
C SER A 945 17.66 -30.89 18.70
N ARG A 946 17.66 -30.38 17.45
CA ARG A 946 16.48 -29.83 16.78
C ARG A 946 15.83 -28.70 17.58
N SER A 947 16.64 -27.81 18.13
CA SER A 947 16.15 -26.56 18.72
C SER A 947 15.60 -25.64 17.64
N GLY A 948 16.18 -25.67 16.44
CA GLY A 948 15.88 -24.76 15.35
C GLY A 948 16.56 -23.40 15.53
N SER A 949 16.81 -22.75 14.40
CA SER A 949 17.46 -21.44 14.28
C SER A 949 16.89 -20.68 13.08
N VAL A 950 17.02 -19.35 13.10
CA VAL A 950 16.81 -18.45 11.96
C VAL A 950 18.09 -17.64 11.82
N TYR A 951 18.68 -17.63 10.63
CA TYR A 951 19.91 -16.89 10.31
C TYR A 951 19.54 -15.64 9.50
N ILE A 952 20.12 -14.50 9.83
CA ILE A 952 19.86 -13.22 9.17
C ILE A 952 21.20 -12.70 8.65
N PHE A 953 21.24 -12.40 7.35
CA PHE A 953 22.32 -11.68 6.71
C PHE A 953 21.77 -10.33 6.30
N TYR A 954 22.42 -9.25 6.71
CA TYR A 954 21.91 -7.93 6.41
C TYR A 954 22.12 -7.57 4.94
N GLY A 955 21.12 -6.91 4.36
CA GLY A 955 21.28 -6.20 3.08
C GLY A 955 22.29 -5.06 3.22
N LEU A 956 22.76 -4.52 2.10
CA LEU A 956 23.64 -3.34 2.07
C LEU A 956 23.10 -2.32 1.08
#